data_AF-A0A9P7QSD6-F1
#
_entry.id   AF-A0A9P7QSD6-F1
#
_cell.length_a   1.000
_cell.length_b   1.000
_cell.length_c   1.000
_cell.angle_alpha   90.00
_cell.angle_beta   90.00
_cell.angle_gamma   90.00
#
_symmetry.space_group_name_H-M   'P 1'
#
loop_
_entity.id
_entity.type
_entity.pdbx_description
1 polymer ?
#
loop_
_entity_poly.entity_id
_entity_poly.type
_entity_poly.pdbx_seq_one_letter_code
_entity_poly.pdbx_strand_id
1 'polypeptide(L)'
;MEIEIPAIHPAVAVKAPREPLILIDAPTYPPDAGEVIVQVEWTSSTPYHLHQADGGLLIDMFPRILGDTFAGTVLLVGPGPHHVDLEVGDKVLGYSFRDDKDGKEKAAQTLITVPTFLLGKMPKGLTMQEAVTVPDNIVTVFQAAVDLGLPLPWPIPEKWTPPEADAPILLWGGSGSVGMYSIEVFRHWGYKNLIVVASGKHHEYLTSLGATACFDYRDKHVVQSIQDHLGPKGVPYVIDCIGHLSGSLGPITHLADPGTKVAVMLPVVIKDPTEIEAPVYQMTEPAEGQWKEGVVVKGVRTHFYLKNKLFKDKMQSFSNEQFEDYNAHGVEETEEEGSSRLSTLSKTEIEVRYSTSLLRYASPEQHSQLVELGVDPESLQESILATLKVRFLDVVSLGSIEAVQMCILLGSFYLYHGEPELAWPICGSGLRIAQALKLHQRHKDEDESSTVPDVDNPVHRAAETRKRCWWAIYEIETFCSMLYGFPLSIVDEDCNVEVPEQYPLRSKDASWESIRWKSTGKASVLSYKVSMAQLSIIVKRALSELYGNRKQPNSSELGARTEGPLVQRLINSVTSLDRQIREWHGRLPQELVFKEDEIATAAAGPWSANHSLCPEHHQHTFRIQGLALKLAYENARILVHRPLLAYRAMKKINTSEGSDLRSIGENDPLQGSVRSCRDAALQIANIGCTPHFKEVIDTYALSFVALHLFTAGVTLSIMTGLDPLSREAYDSKMGLRKLMEMHSQLKSKSVVAEQGLNILTKLMKLVMTKEMERMLHLDVPPQTELDQNGRDIEISGSSDTMEVTARSTETNPIDPSSHIDRAALQQSTTAADMDEDAAMSLSFSEDPIITQALSEFEQIMMYDINGVGEGDPVEFSEYLTESCFGRQDQGWIWNQGHSFAS
;
A
#
# COMPACT_ATOMS: atom_id res chain seq x y z
N MET A 1 35.90 21.83 0.54
CA MET A 1 34.91 22.09 1.61
C MET A 1 35.22 21.08 2.69
N GLU A 2 35.41 21.50 3.94
CA GLU A 2 35.68 20.54 5.02
C GLU A 2 34.36 19.81 5.34
N ILE A 3 34.38 18.48 5.27
CA ILE A 3 33.21 17.65 5.56
C ILE A 3 33.23 17.39 7.06
N GLU A 4 32.31 17.98 7.81
CA GLU A 4 32.13 17.72 9.23
C GLU A 4 31.47 16.34 9.41
N ILE A 5 32.23 15.39 9.95
CA ILE A 5 31.75 14.02 10.18
C ILE A 5 31.17 13.94 11.61
N PRO A 6 29.88 13.61 11.78
CA PRO A 6 29.25 13.58 13.08
C PRO A 6 29.76 12.39 13.90
N ALA A 7 29.92 12.58 15.22
CA ALA A 7 30.44 11.55 16.13
C ALA A 7 29.45 10.39 16.40
N ILE A 8 28.16 10.61 16.16
CA ILE A 8 27.09 9.61 16.17
C ILE A 8 26.21 9.81 14.95
N HIS A 9 25.55 8.75 14.48
CA HIS A 9 24.66 8.77 13.32
C HIS A 9 23.59 7.68 13.43
N PRO A 10 22.44 7.79 12.72
CA PRO A 10 21.36 6.83 12.88
C PRO A 10 21.65 5.48 12.18
N ALA A 11 21.25 4.41 12.86
CA ALA A 11 21.33 3.02 12.42
C ALA A 11 20.03 2.24 12.71
N VAL A 12 19.76 1.21 11.92
CA VAL A 12 18.61 0.31 12.07
C VAL A 12 19.07 -1.01 12.70
N ALA A 13 18.42 -1.39 13.79
CA ALA A 13 18.79 -2.55 14.59
C ALA A 13 17.59 -3.44 14.95
N VAL A 14 17.83 -4.74 15.14
CA VAL A 14 16.89 -5.65 15.80
C VAL A 14 16.99 -5.45 17.32
N LYS A 15 15.84 -5.32 18.00
CA LYS A 15 15.76 -5.14 19.46
C LYS A 15 15.79 -6.46 20.24
N ALA A 16 15.12 -7.49 19.72
CA ALA A 16 15.14 -8.88 20.16
C ALA A 16 14.52 -9.74 19.03
N PRO A 17 14.59 -11.08 19.06
CA PRO A 17 13.98 -11.90 18.03
C PRO A 17 12.46 -11.64 17.93
N ARG A 18 11.97 -11.43 16.70
CA ARG A 18 10.56 -11.16 16.33
C ARG A 18 9.99 -9.81 16.81
N GLU A 19 10.80 -8.94 17.41
CA GLU A 19 10.42 -7.55 17.66
C GLU A 19 10.57 -6.71 16.37
N PRO A 20 9.80 -5.61 16.22
CA PRO A 20 10.04 -4.63 15.16
C PRO A 20 11.47 -4.09 15.16
N LEU A 21 11.95 -3.70 13.98
CA LEU A 21 13.21 -2.98 13.83
C LEU A 21 13.11 -1.61 14.54
N ILE A 22 14.18 -1.23 15.22
CA ILE A 22 14.31 0.05 15.92
C ILE A 22 15.40 0.93 15.29
N LEU A 23 15.24 2.24 15.42
CA LEU A 23 16.32 3.20 15.16
C LEU A 23 17.17 3.34 16.44
N ILE A 24 18.50 3.37 16.28
CA ILE A 24 19.46 3.65 17.36
C ILE A 24 20.53 4.64 16.87
N ASP A 25 21.16 5.35 17.80
CA ASP A 25 22.39 6.12 17.51
C ASP A 25 23.60 5.17 17.51
N ALA A 26 24.25 5.02 16.36
CA ALA A 26 25.52 4.31 16.23
C ALA A 26 26.70 5.30 16.36
N PRO A 27 27.81 4.90 17.02
CA PRO A 27 29.02 5.71 17.06
C PRO A 27 29.74 5.69 15.71
N THR A 28 30.22 6.85 15.26
CA THR A 28 31.06 6.94 14.07
C THR A 28 32.51 6.63 14.44
N TYR A 29 33.04 5.50 13.95
CA TYR A 29 34.42 5.11 14.18
C TYR A 29 35.37 5.88 13.24
N PRO A 30 36.46 6.50 13.73
CA PRO A 30 37.52 7.00 12.86
C PRO A 30 38.17 5.83 12.10
N PRO A 31 38.56 6.00 10.82
CA PRO A 31 39.17 4.92 10.04
C PRO A 31 40.64 4.75 10.39
N ASP A 32 41.03 3.52 10.70
CA ASP A 32 42.42 3.12 10.91
C ASP A 32 43.21 3.06 9.58
N ALA A 33 44.51 2.76 9.68
CA ALA A 33 45.36 2.56 8.51
C ALA A 33 44.84 1.41 7.62
N GLY A 34 44.50 1.73 6.37
CA GLY A 34 43.88 0.79 5.42
C GLY A 34 42.36 0.80 5.37
N GLU A 35 41.69 1.63 6.19
CA GLU A 35 40.23 1.78 6.24
C GLU A 35 39.72 3.11 5.64
N VAL A 36 38.42 3.19 5.41
CA VAL A 36 37.68 4.40 5.00
C VAL A 36 36.37 4.54 5.79
N ILE A 37 35.86 5.76 5.91
CA ILE A 37 34.43 6.02 6.20
C ILE A 37 33.70 6.18 4.87
N VAL A 38 32.60 5.45 4.70
CA VAL A 38 31.67 5.56 3.58
C VAL A 38 30.32 6.05 4.09
N GLN A 39 29.76 7.07 3.44
CA GLN A 39 28.35 7.42 3.59
C GLN A 39 27.53 6.39 2.84
N VAL A 40 26.78 5.57 3.58
CA VAL A 40 25.90 4.56 2.98
C VAL A 40 24.70 5.28 2.36
N GLU A 41 24.58 5.18 1.04
CA GLU A 41 23.41 5.65 0.29
C GLU A 41 22.39 4.51 0.15
N TRP A 42 22.87 3.27 0.05
CA TRP A 42 22.05 2.06 -0.13
C TRP A 42 22.61 0.85 0.62
N THR A 43 21.72 0.04 1.20
CA THR A 43 21.99 -1.32 1.69
C THR A 43 20.99 -2.28 1.06
N SER A 44 21.39 -3.51 0.76
CA SER A 44 20.47 -4.56 0.29
C SER A 44 19.94 -5.39 1.46
N SER A 45 18.84 -6.13 1.22
CA SER A 45 18.28 -7.07 2.20
C SER A 45 18.37 -8.51 1.70
N THR A 46 18.66 -9.44 2.61
CA THR A 46 18.93 -10.85 2.31
C THR A 46 18.11 -11.75 3.25
N PRO A 47 17.89 -13.04 2.93
CA PRO A 47 17.22 -13.98 3.83
C PRO A 47 17.92 -14.12 5.19
N TYR A 48 19.24 -13.89 5.25
CA TYR A 48 19.99 -13.91 6.50
C TYR A 48 19.52 -12.85 7.51
N HIS A 49 19.13 -11.65 7.04
CA HIS A 49 18.54 -10.62 7.91
C HIS A 49 17.21 -11.06 8.51
N LEU A 50 16.40 -11.85 7.78
CA LEU A 50 15.17 -12.43 8.32
C LEU A 50 15.48 -13.53 9.35
N HIS A 51 16.48 -14.37 9.11
CA HIS A 51 16.92 -15.38 10.08
C HIS A 51 17.48 -14.77 11.37
N GLN A 52 18.17 -13.63 11.24
CA GLN A 52 18.59 -12.77 12.35
C GLN A 52 17.39 -12.15 13.09
N ALA A 53 16.44 -11.56 12.38
CA ALA A 53 15.26 -10.91 12.97
C ALA A 53 14.31 -11.89 13.64
N ASP A 54 13.88 -12.97 12.97
CA ASP A 54 12.86 -13.89 13.49
C ASP A 54 13.42 -14.97 14.44
N GLY A 55 14.68 -15.36 14.26
CA GLY A 55 15.31 -16.49 14.95
C GLY A 55 16.54 -16.15 15.79
N GLY A 56 17.01 -14.89 15.78
CA GLY A 56 18.25 -14.51 16.47
C GLY A 56 19.51 -15.18 15.91
N LEU A 57 19.49 -15.64 14.65
CA LEU A 57 20.56 -16.47 14.09
C LEU A 57 21.91 -15.74 14.07
N LEU A 58 22.87 -16.26 14.85
CA LEU A 58 24.20 -15.66 15.04
C LEU A 58 24.15 -14.24 15.65
N ILE A 59 23.18 -13.97 16.53
CA ILE A 59 23.16 -12.76 17.36
C ILE A 59 23.39 -13.14 18.83
N ASP A 60 24.60 -12.88 19.33
CA ASP A 60 24.96 -13.15 20.73
C ASP A 60 24.41 -12.07 21.71
N MET A 61 24.17 -10.85 21.24
CA MET A 61 23.66 -9.72 22.03
C MET A 61 22.77 -8.79 21.19
N PHE A 62 21.77 -8.19 21.85
CA PHE A 62 20.86 -7.18 21.29
C PHE A 62 20.98 -5.84 22.06
N PRO A 63 20.67 -4.69 21.45
CA PRO A 63 20.24 -4.51 20.06
C PRO A 63 21.38 -4.76 19.05
N ARG A 64 21.04 -5.12 17.81
CA ARG A 64 21.99 -5.55 16.77
C ARG A 64 21.74 -4.85 15.44
N ILE A 65 22.71 -4.06 14.96
CA ILE A 65 22.68 -3.45 13.62
C ILE A 65 22.75 -4.57 12.57
N LEU A 66 21.92 -4.48 11.53
CA LEU A 66 21.85 -5.45 10.43
C LEU A 66 22.62 -4.97 9.18
N GLY A 67 22.58 -5.76 8.12
CA GLY A 67 23.15 -5.39 6.83
C GLY A 67 24.61 -5.80 6.71
N ASP A 68 24.93 -6.51 5.63
CA ASP A 68 26.30 -6.93 5.31
C ASP A 68 26.75 -6.46 3.92
N THR A 69 25.89 -5.76 3.15
CA THR A 69 26.18 -5.27 1.78
C THR A 69 25.68 -3.85 1.59
N PHE A 70 26.53 -2.96 1.08
CA PHE A 70 26.21 -1.54 0.89
C PHE A 70 26.79 -0.96 -0.40
N ALA A 71 26.25 0.19 -0.81
CA ALA A 71 26.83 1.09 -1.80
C ALA A 71 26.70 2.55 -1.32
N GLY A 72 27.66 3.40 -1.66
CA GLY A 72 27.76 4.74 -1.11
C GLY A 72 29.00 5.51 -1.54
N THR A 73 29.24 6.67 -0.91
CA THR A 73 30.33 7.59 -1.27
C THR A 73 31.37 7.69 -0.14
N VAL A 74 32.66 7.60 -0.47
CA VAL A 74 33.78 7.70 0.48
C VAL A 74 33.85 9.14 1.04
N LEU A 75 33.73 9.30 2.35
CA LEU A 75 33.86 10.61 3.03
C LEU A 75 35.27 10.87 3.57
N LEU A 76 35.96 9.84 4.08
CA LEU A 76 37.29 9.99 4.67
C LEU A 76 38.13 8.74 4.47
N VAL A 77 39.41 8.95 4.16
CA VAL A 77 40.39 7.89 3.91
C VAL A 77 41.40 7.84 5.05
N GLY A 78 41.59 6.65 5.63
CA GLY A 78 42.50 6.44 6.76
C GLY A 78 43.98 6.62 6.41
N PRO A 79 44.87 6.81 7.39
CA PRO A 79 46.27 7.16 7.15
C PRO A 79 47.12 5.93 6.76
N GLY A 80 47.70 5.92 5.55
CA GLY A 80 48.68 4.91 5.13
C GLY A 80 48.38 4.28 3.77
N PRO A 81 49.01 3.14 3.44
CA PRO A 81 48.73 2.42 2.21
C PRO A 81 47.41 1.65 2.30
N HIS A 82 46.61 1.70 1.24
CA HIS A 82 45.32 1.01 1.11
C HIS A 82 45.44 -0.20 0.18
N HIS A 83 44.44 -1.09 0.17
CA HIS A 83 44.41 -2.23 -0.77
C HIS A 83 43.80 -1.86 -2.13
N VAL A 84 42.92 -0.85 -2.12
CA VAL A 84 42.30 -0.24 -3.30
C VAL A 84 42.53 1.25 -3.18
N ASP A 85 43.00 1.90 -4.24
CA ASP A 85 43.27 3.34 -4.25
C ASP A 85 41.96 4.13 -4.32
N LEU A 86 41.39 4.39 -3.13
CA LEU A 86 40.17 5.17 -2.93
C LEU A 86 40.49 6.62 -2.52
N GLU A 87 39.77 7.57 -3.10
CA GLU A 87 39.82 9.00 -2.78
C GLU A 87 38.46 9.47 -2.19
N VAL A 88 38.46 10.61 -1.50
CA VAL A 88 37.22 11.21 -0.98
C VAL A 88 36.33 11.64 -2.16
N GLY A 89 35.09 11.17 -2.18
CA GLY A 89 34.16 11.32 -3.29
C GLY A 89 34.09 10.12 -4.25
N ASP A 90 34.94 9.09 -4.10
CA ASP A 90 34.76 7.83 -4.83
C ASP A 90 33.42 7.18 -4.45
N LYS A 91 32.70 6.69 -5.47
CA LYS A 91 31.51 5.86 -5.30
C LYS A 91 31.92 4.40 -5.25
N VAL A 92 31.49 3.69 -4.20
CA VAL A 92 31.93 2.32 -3.88
C VAL A 92 30.75 1.39 -3.56
N LEU A 93 31.00 0.09 -3.69
CA LEU A 93 30.16 -0.99 -3.18
C LEU A 93 31.00 -1.97 -2.34
N GLY A 94 30.40 -2.65 -1.37
CA GLY A 94 31.14 -3.54 -0.47
C GLY A 94 30.32 -4.67 0.16
N TYR A 95 31.03 -5.65 0.71
CA TYR A 95 30.49 -6.77 1.48
C TYR A 95 31.33 -6.98 2.75
N SER A 96 30.73 -6.79 3.94
CA SER A 96 31.45 -6.51 5.19
C SER A 96 30.93 -7.32 6.38
N PHE A 97 31.18 -8.63 6.35
CA PHE A 97 30.73 -9.56 7.40
C PHE A 97 31.65 -9.65 8.65
N ARG A 98 32.70 -8.84 8.82
CA ARG A 98 33.78 -9.20 9.77
C ARG A 98 33.52 -8.84 11.23
N ASP A 99 32.64 -7.87 11.51
CA ASP A 99 32.36 -7.42 12.87
C ASP A 99 31.07 -8.02 13.44
N ASP A 100 31.23 -8.80 14.49
CA ASP A 100 30.16 -9.42 15.28
C ASP A 100 29.99 -8.81 16.68
N LYS A 101 30.61 -7.65 16.95
CA LYS A 101 30.56 -7.01 18.28
C LYS A 101 29.93 -5.63 18.26
N ASP A 102 30.62 -4.66 17.66
CA ASP A 102 30.41 -3.24 17.96
C ASP A 102 29.70 -2.49 16.82
N GLY A 103 29.31 -3.22 15.77
CA GLY A 103 28.49 -2.75 14.64
C GLY A 103 29.26 -1.98 13.56
N LYS A 104 30.58 -1.82 13.69
CA LYS A 104 31.43 -0.94 12.86
C LYS A 104 31.33 -1.26 11.36
N GLU A 105 31.28 -2.55 11.02
CA GLU A 105 31.23 -3.03 9.63
C GLU A 105 29.81 -3.41 9.15
N LYS A 106 28.74 -3.03 9.85
CA LYS A 106 27.36 -3.34 9.41
C LYS A 106 26.77 -2.26 8.50
N ALA A 107 25.95 -2.65 7.54
CA ALA A 107 25.50 -1.81 6.43
C ALA A 107 24.21 -1.00 6.71
N ALA A 108 23.38 -1.38 7.70
CA ALA A 108 22.15 -0.67 8.02
C ALA A 108 22.36 0.58 8.90
N GLN A 109 23.35 1.41 8.57
CA GLN A 109 23.68 2.65 9.27
C GLN A 109 24.23 3.70 8.30
N THR A 110 24.05 4.99 8.62
CA THR A 110 24.39 6.09 7.70
C THR A 110 25.89 6.20 7.39
N LEU A 111 26.79 5.86 8.33
CA LEU A 111 28.24 5.96 8.16
C LEU A 111 28.92 4.64 8.55
N ILE A 112 29.37 3.87 7.57
CA ILE A 112 30.07 2.61 7.79
C ILE A 112 31.59 2.83 7.72
N THR A 113 32.35 2.14 8.59
CA THR A 113 33.83 2.27 8.65
C THR A 113 34.47 0.92 8.35
N VAL A 114 35.09 0.77 7.18
CA VAL A 114 35.52 -0.53 6.64
C VAL A 114 36.95 -0.51 6.09
N PRO A 115 37.67 -1.65 6.13
CA PRO A 115 38.88 -1.86 5.34
C PRO A 115 38.64 -1.72 3.82
N THR A 116 39.56 -1.06 3.13
CA THR A 116 39.52 -0.87 1.66
C THR A 116 39.52 -2.16 0.85
N PHE A 117 40.00 -3.29 1.40
CA PHE A 117 39.93 -4.59 0.72
C PHE A 117 38.53 -5.22 0.68
N LEU A 118 37.53 -4.62 1.34
CA LEU A 118 36.11 -5.01 1.29
C LEU A 118 35.31 -4.18 0.28
N LEU A 119 35.96 -3.29 -0.48
CA LEU A 119 35.34 -2.29 -1.35
C LEU A 119 35.83 -2.38 -2.79
N GLY A 120 34.89 -2.39 -3.74
CA GLY A 120 35.14 -2.08 -5.14
C GLY A 120 34.69 -0.65 -5.47
N LYS A 121 35.26 -0.06 -6.52
CA LYS A 121 34.68 1.15 -7.13
C LYS A 121 33.43 0.80 -7.93
N MET A 122 32.45 1.69 -7.93
CA MET A 122 31.20 1.54 -8.68
C MET A 122 31.47 1.36 -10.20
N PRO A 123 30.96 0.30 -10.85
CA PRO A 123 31.11 0.12 -12.29
C PRO A 123 30.49 1.26 -13.10
N LYS A 124 31.17 1.68 -14.18
CA LYS A 124 30.66 2.69 -15.12
C LYS A 124 29.30 2.22 -15.68
N GLY A 125 28.26 3.03 -15.52
CA GLY A 125 26.93 2.79 -16.08
C GLY A 125 25.91 2.08 -15.17
N LEU A 126 26.31 1.58 -13.99
CA LEU A 126 25.37 1.03 -13.00
C LEU A 126 25.00 2.07 -11.93
N THR A 127 23.74 2.06 -11.50
CA THR A 127 23.29 2.78 -10.30
C THR A 127 23.70 2.04 -9.03
N MET A 128 23.76 2.75 -7.90
CA MET A 128 24.04 2.12 -6.59
C MET A 128 22.95 1.11 -6.20
N GLN A 129 21.70 1.38 -6.60
CA GLN A 129 20.53 0.52 -6.38
C GLN A 129 20.68 -0.85 -7.07
N GLU A 130 21.18 -0.88 -8.30
CA GLU A 130 21.49 -2.13 -9.01
C GLU A 130 22.70 -2.81 -8.38
N ALA A 131 23.79 -2.05 -8.19
CA ALA A 131 25.07 -2.56 -7.74
C ALA A 131 25.06 -3.14 -6.31
N VAL A 132 24.26 -2.60 -5.38
CA VAL A 132 24.16 -3.09 -4.00
C VAL A 132 23.51 -4.48 -3.90
N THR A 133 22.85 -4.97 -4.96
CA THR A 133 22.32 -6.34 -5.00
C THR A 133 23.38 -7.40 -5.34
N VAL A 134 24.54 -6.98 -5.87
CA VAL A 134 25.53 -7.88 -6.48
C VAL A 134 26.43 -8.61 -5.46
N PRO A 135 27.04 -7.95 -4.45
CA PRO A 135 28.17 -8.53 -3.70
C PRO A 135 27.86 -9.86 -2.99
N ASP A 136 26.97 -9.89 -2.00
CA ASP A 136 26.65 -11.11 -1.22
C ASP A 136 26.22 -12.27 -2.13
N ASN A 137 25.43 -12.00 -3.17
CA ASN A 137 24.99 -13.01 -4.12
C ASN A 137 26.17 -13.60 -4.92
N ILE A 138 27.04 -12.77 -5.51
CA ILE A 138 28.20 -13.27 -6.27
C ILE A 138 29.21 -13.98 -5.34
N VAL A 139 29.45 -13.46 -4.13
CA VAL A 139 30.29 -14.15 -3.13
C VAL A 139 29.71 -15.54 -2.82
N THR A 140 28.39 -15.64 -2.67
CA THR A 140 27.67 -16.89 -2.38
C THR A 140 27.77 -17.90 -3.54
N VAL A 141 27.53 -17.47 -4.78
CA VAL A 141 27.69 -18.32 -5.98
C VAL A 141 29.13 -18.82 -6.12
N PHE A 142 30.10 -17.94 -5.93
CA PHE A 142 31.52 -18.30 -6.03
C PHE A 142 31.94 -19.26 -4.91
N GLN A 143 31.41 -19.10 -3.68
CA GLN A 143 31.65 -20.04 -2.58
C GLN A 143 30.99 -21.40 -2.84
N ALA A 144 29.78 -21.45 -3.39
CA ALA A 144 29.13 -22.70 -3.80
C ALA A 144 29.94 -23.46 -4.87
N ALA A 145 30.54 -22.74 -5.83
CA ALA A 145 31.46 -23.32 -6.81
C ALA A 145 32.71 -23.94 -6.16
N VAL A 146 33.33 -23.27 -5.19
CA VAL A 146 34.44 -23.83 -4.38
C VAL A 146 34.02 -25.10 -3.64
N ASP A 147 32.80 -25.10 -3.09
CA ASP A 147 32.31 -26.24 -2.32
C ASP A 147 32.01 -27.46 -3.19
N LEU A 148 31.50 -27.27 -4.41
CA LEU A 148 31.44 -28.31 -5.44
C LEU A 148 32.82 -28.70 -6.03
N GLY A 149 33.87 -27.92 -5.76
CA GLY A 149 35.19 -28.10 -6.36
C GLY A 149 35.22 -27.77 -7.86
N LEU A 150 34.33 -26.89 -8.31
CA LEU A 150 34.37 -26.30 -9.65
C LEU A 150 35.46 -25.22 -9.70
N PRO A 151 36.12 -25.01 -10.85
CA PRO A 151 37.11 -23.95 -11.02
C PRO A 151 36.48 -22.55 -10.95
N LEU A 152 37.30 -21.59 -10.53
CA LEU A 152 36.99 -20.16 -10.51
C LEU A 152 37.86 -19.45 -11.57
N PRO A 153 37.41 -19.32 -12.84
CA PRO A 153 38.19 -18.67 -13.88
C PRO A 153 38.16 -17.14 -13.68
N TRP A 154 39.23 -16.57 -13.12
CA TRP A 154 39.33 -15.13 -12.85
C TRP A 154 40.73 -14.54 -13.11
N PRO A 155 40.89 -13.62 -14.09
CA PRO A 155 39.96 -13.36 -15.19
C PRO A 155 39.79 -14.61 -16.06
N ILE A 156 38.75 -14.67 -16.89
CA ILE A 156 38.49 -15.81 -17.76
C ILE A 156 39.53 -15.85 -18.90
N PRO A 157 40.30 -16.94 -19.08
CA PRO A 157 41.22 -17.07 -20.21
C PRO A 157 40.50 -17.09 -21.57
N GLU A 158 41.07 -16.48 -22.61
CA GLU A 158 40.50 -16.38 -23.98
C GLU A 158 39.96 -17.70 -24.58
N LYS A 159 40.51 -18.84 -24.14
CA LYS A 159 40.19 -20.18 -24.64
C LYS A 159 39.75 -21.11 -23.51
N TRP A 160 39.13 -20.53 -22.49
CA TRP A 160 38.55 -21.26 -21.37
C TRP A 160 37.40 -22.16 -21.84
N THR A 161 37.36 -23.35 -21.28
CA THR A 161 36.20 -24.24 -21.29
C THR A 161 36.25 -24.99 -19.97
N PRO A 162 35.19 -24.98 -19.16
CA PRO A 162 35.25 -25.62 -17.85
C PRO A 162 35.34 -27.15 -18.01
N PRO A 163 35.99 -27.85 -17.07
CA PRO A 163 35.84 -29.29 -16.94
C PRO A 163 34.36 -29.65 -16.86
N GLU A 164 33.95 -30.68 -17.58
CA GLU A 164 32.56 -31.16 -17.61
C GLU A 164 31.52 -30.11 -18.07
N ALA A 165 31.89 -29.18 -18.97
CA ALA A 165 31.01 -28.10 -19.47
C ALA A 165 29.59 -28.52 -19.91
N ASP A 166 29.43 -29.74 -20.44
CA ASP A 166 28.15 -30.29 -20.92
C ASP A 166 27.41 -31.15 -19.86
N ALA A 167 28.00 -31.35 -18.67
CA ALA A 167 27.39 -32.09 -17.56
C ALA A 167 26.33 -31.24 -16.84
N PRO A 168 25.22 -31.84 -16.37
CA PRO A 168 24.14 -31.09 -15.75
C PRO A 168 24.53 -30.54 -14.38
N ILE A 169 24.26 -29.25 -14.17
CA ILE A 169 24.23 -28.59 -12.86
C ILE A 169 22.76 -28.33 -12.52
N LEU A 170 22.28 -28.90 -11.42
CA LEU A 170 20.92 -28.67 -10.92
C LEU A 170 20.90 -27.49 -9.95
N LEU A 171 20.14 -26.45 -10.28
CA LEU A 171 19.96 -25.24 -9.48
C LEU A 171 18.55 -25.24 -8.88
N TRP A 172 18.41 -25.61 -7.61
CA TRP A 172 17.13 -25.59 -6.90
C TRP A 172 16.91 -24.22 -6.27
N GLY A 173 15.75 -23.60 -6.51
CA GLY A 173 15.47 -22.22 -6.11
C GLY A 173 15.93 -21.16 -7.11
N GLY A 174 15.95 -21.49 -8.41
CA GLY A 174 16.55 -20.65 -9.46
C GLY A 174 15.98 -19.23 -9.60
N SER A 175 14.74 -18.96 -9.14
CA SER A 175 14.14 -17.62 -9.12
C SER A 175 14.50 -16.77 -7.88
N GLY A 176 15.32 -17.29 -6.96
CA GLY A 176 15.95 -16.47 -5.91
C GLY A 176 17.19 -15.76 -6.45
N SER A 177 17.67 -14.72 -5.76
CA SER A 177 18.81 -13.89 -6.22
C SER A 177 20.06 -14.73 -6.49
N VAL A 178 20.49 -15.55 -5.53
CA VAL A 178 21.62 -16.49 -5.69
C VAL A 178 21.37 -17.49 -6.82
N GLY A 179 20.13 -17.88 -7.06
CA GLY A 179 19.72 -18.77 -8.15
C GLY A 179 19.91 -18.14 -9.53
N MET A 180 19.48 -16.88 -9.70
CA MET A 180 19.62 -16.14 -10.95
C MET A 180 21.10 -15.86 -11.26
N TYR A 181 21.84 -15.31 -10.29
CA TYR A 181 23.28 -15.11 -10.42
C TYR A 181 24.05 -16.42 -10.65
N SER A 182 23.58 -17.56 -10.12
CA SER A 182 24.17 -18.87 -10.45
C SER A 182 24.03 -19.19 -11.93
N ILE A 183 22.84 -18.99 -12.53
CA ILE A 183 22.60 -19.25 -13.95
C ILE A 183 23.56 -18.41 -14.80
N GLU A 184 23.60 -17.09 -14.55
CA GLU A 184 24.42 -16.15 -15.31
C GLU A 184 25.93 -16.42 -15.15
N VAL A 185 26.42 -16.63 -13.92
CA VAL A 185 27.84 -16.92 -13.65
C VAL A 185 28.27 -18.25 -14.28
N PHE A 186 27.50 -19.32 -14.13
CA PHE A 186 27.87 -20.60 -14.73
C PHE A 186 27.77 -20.56 -16.27
N ARG A 187 26.85 -19.80 -16.86
CA ARG A 187 26.87 -19.52 -18.31
C ARG A 187 28.09 -18.74 -18.74
N HIS A 188 28.44 -17.66 -18.04
CA HIS A 188 29.60 -16.84 -18.33
C HIS A 188 30.92 -17.63 -18.21
N TRP A 189 30.99 -18.57 -17.26
CA TRP A 189 32.11 -19.52 -17.12
C TRP A 189 32.10 -20.68 -18.12
N GLY A 190 31.12 -20.77 -19.03
CA GLY A 190 31.08 -21.72 -20.13
C GLY A 190 30.38 -23.05 -19.85
N TYR A 191 29.65 -23.19 -18.74
CA TYR A 191 28.78 -24.35 -18.51
C TYR A 191 27.52 -24.25 -19.37
N LYS A 192 27.07 -25.39 -19.91
CA LYS A 192 26.05 -25.44 -20.97
C LYS A 192 24.72 -26.05 -20.55
N ASN A 193 24.71 -26.80 -19.45
CA ASN A 193 23.63 -27.69 -19.06
C ASN A 193 23.15 -27.33 -17.64
N LEU A 194 22.33 -26.28 -17.55
CA LEU A 194 21.84 -25.73 -16.29
C LEU A 194 20.37 -26.14 -16.14
N ILE A 195 20.09 -27.07 -15.23
CA ILE A 195 18.76 -27.60 -14.95
C ILE A 195 18.20 -26.80 -13.77
N VAL A 196 17.11 -26.08 -13.96
CA VAL A 196 16.64 -25.10 -12.97
C VAL A 196 15.29 -25.50 -12.39
N VAL A 197 15.18 -25.48 -11.06
CA VAL A 197 13.92 -25.74 -10.35
C VAL A 197 13.41 -24.45 -9.71
N ALA A 198 12.28 -23.96 -10.18
CA ALA A 198 11.69 -22.66 -9.83
C ALA A 198 10.21 -22.61 -10.19
N SER A 199 9.46 -21.62 -9.73
CA SER A 199 8.03 -21.49 -10.06
C SER A 199 7.81 -21.33 -11.57
N GLY A 200 6.79 -22.00 -12.13
CA GLY A 200 6.49 -22.03 -13.56
C GLY A 200 6.44 -20.65 -14.23
N LYS A 201 5.86 -19.66 -13.53
CA LYS A 201 5.77 -18.27 -14.00
C LYS A 201 7.11 -17.55 -14.22
N HIS A 202 8.24 -18.14 -13.81
CA HIS A 202 9.58 -17.61 -14.01
C HIS A 202 10.39 -18.39 -15.06
N HIS A 203 9.87 -19.48 -15.61
CA HIS A 203 10.64 -20.39 -16.49
C HIS A 203 11.15 -19.70 -17.76
N GLU A 204 10.36 -18.81 -18.36
CA GLU A 204 10.78 -18.04 -19.54
C GLU A 204 11.96 -17.10 -19.22
N TYR A 205 11.85 -16.30 -18.16
CA TYR A 205 12.92 -15.40 -17.72
C TYR A 205 14.20 -16.18 -17.34
N LEU A 206 14.07 -17.27 -16.58
CA LEU A 206 15.21 -18.12 -16.22
C LEU A 206 15.84 -18.79 -17.45
N THR A 207 15.06 -19.11 -18.48
CA THR A 207 15.58 -19.58 -19.78
C THR A 207 16.33 -18.47 -20.53
N SER A 208 15.88 -17.22 -20.45
CA SER A 208 16.60 -16.07 -21.05
C SER A 208 17.94 -15.77 -20.36
N LEU A 209 18.06 -15.97 -19.04
CA LEU A 209 19.34 -15.96 -18.32
C LEU A 209 20.23 -17.17 -18.68
N GLY A 210 19.62 -18.24 -19.21
CA GLY A 210 20.32 -19.43 -19.71
C GLY A 210 20.03 -20.73 -18.98
N ALA A 211 18.86 -20.93 -18.35
CA ALA A 211 18.42 -22.29 -18.02
C ALA A 211 18.33 -23.15 -19.29
N THR A 212 18.86 -24.37 -19.26
CA THR A 212 18.73 -25.34 -20.37
C THR A 212 17.39 -26.10 -20.29
N ALA A 213 16.87 -26.28 -19.08
CA ALA A 213 15.52 -26.76 -18.81
C ALA A 213 15.03 -26.20 -17.46
N CYS A 214 13.72 -25.96 -17.36
CA CYS A 214 13.07 -25.51 -16.13
C CYS A 214 12.00 -26.49 -15.64
N PHE A 215 11.85 -26.63 -14.33
CA PHE A 215 10.90 -27.52 -13.66
C PHE A 215 10.20 -26.79 -12.49
N ASP A 216 8.89 -26.98 -12.28
CA ASP A 216 8.17 -26.38 -11.14
C ASP A 216 8.20 -27.33 -9.93
N TYR A 217 8.75 -26.83 -8.82
CA TYR A 217 8.81 -27.54 -7.54
C TYR A 217 7.43 -27.88 -6.95
N ARG A 218 6.35 -27.28 -7.47
CA ARG A 218 4.96 -27.60 -7.09
C ARG A 218 4.38 -28.80 -7.83
N ASP A 219 5.03 -29.29 -8.88
CA ASP A 219 4.62 -30.55 -9.50
C ASP A 219 4.97 -31.72 -8.55
N LYS A 220 3.96 -32.54 -8.24
CA LYS A 220 4.10 -33.75 -7.42
C LYS A 220 5.01 -34.79 -8.07
N HIS A 221 5.25 -34.67 -9.38
CA HIS A 221 6.12 -35.53 -10.17
C HIS A 221 7.49 -34.91 -10.50
N VAL A 222 7.80 -33.70 -9.98
CA VAL A 222 9.02 -32.94 -10.32
C VAL A 222 10.31 -33.76 -10.24
N VAL A 223 10.45 -34.62 -9.22
CA VAL A 223 11.61 -35.51 -9.04
C VAL A 223 11.72 -36.52 -10.19
N GLN A 224 10.61 -37.14 -10.60
CA GLN A 224 10.59 -38.07 -11.72
C GLN A 224 10.86 -37.35 -13.05
N SER A 225 10.26 -36.18 -13.27
CA SER A 225 10.47 -35.40 -14.49
C SER A 225 11.93 -34.94 -14.65
N ILE A 226 12.61 -34.61 -13.55
CA ILE A 226 14.05 -34.30 -13.56
C ILE A 226 14.87 -35.59 -13.82
N GLN A 227 14.54 -36.72 -13.19
CA GLN A 227 15.20 -38.01 -13.44
C GLN A 227 15.06 -38.47 -14.90
N ASP A 228 13.89 -38.33 -15.49
CA ASP A 228 13.61 -38.68 -16.89
C ASP A 228 14.41 -37.79 -17.86
N HIS A 229 14.63 -36.53 -17.50
CA HIS A 229 15.44 -35.57 -18.28
C HIS A 229 16.94 -35.79 -18.15
N LEU A 230 17.45 -36.06 -16.94
CA LEU A 230 18.87 -36.38 -16.68
C LEU A 230 19.25 -37.77 -17.25
N GLY A 231 18.28 -38.69 -17.25
CA GLY A 231 18.47 -40.08 -17.67
C GLY A 231 19.51 -40.83 -16.81
N PRO A 232 20.10 -41.92 -17.32
CA PRO A 232 21.01 -42.78 -16.56
C PRO A 232 22.38 -42.16 -16.23
N LYS A 233 22.58 -40.86 -16.51
CA LYS A 233 23.77 -40.10 -16.10
C LYS A 233 23.62 -39.43 -14.74
N GLY A 234 22.38 -39.25 -14.25
CA GLY A 234 22.10 -38.51 -13.03
C GLY A 234 22.58 -37.05 -13.10
N VAL A 235 22.82 -36.46 -11.92
CA VAL A 235 23.35 -35.10 -11.77
C VAL A 235 24.64 -35.12 -10.94
N PRO A 236 25.81 -34.73 -11.48
CA PRO A 236 27.05 -34.68 -10.70
C PRO A 236 27.14 -33.45 -9.77
N TYR A 237 26.42 -32.37 -10.07
CA TYR A 237 26.51 -31.08 -9.38
C TYR A 237 25.13 -30.51 -9.04
N VAL A 238 24.85 -30.27 -7.75
CA VAL A 238 23.61 -29.65 -7.28
C VAL A 238 23.92 -28.43 -6.42
N ILE A 239 23.18 -27.33 -6.63
CA ILE A 239 23.17 -26.15 -5.76
C ILE A 239 21.73 -25.93 -5.27
N ASP A 240 21.53 -26.02 -3.96
CA ASP A 240 20.26 -25.70 -3.31
C ASP A 240 20.31 -24.28 -2.72
N CYS A 241 19.62 -23.36 -3.38
CA CYS A 241 19.48 -21.96 -2.98
C CYS A 241 18.34 -21.72 -1.99
N ILE A 242 17.63 -22.77 -1.54
CA ILE A 242 16.49 -22.70 -0.61
C ILE A 242 16.83 -23.25 0.77
N GLY A 243 17.54 -24.39 0.83
CA GLY A 243 17.98 -24.98 2.10
C GLY A 243 16.86 -25.45 3.03
N HIS A 244 15.67 -25.79 2.52
CA HIS A 244 14.54 -26.24 3.36
C HIS A 244 14.50 -27.77 3.45
N LEU A 245 14.53 -28.33 4.67
CA LEU A 245 14.67 -29.76 4.95
C LEU A 245 13.70 -30.65 4.14
N SER A 246 12.40 -30.32 4.16
CA SER A 246 11.37 -31.05 3.42
C SER A 246 11.03 -30.43 2.06
N GLY A 247 11.53 -29.23 1.76
CA GLY A 247 11.09 -28.40 0.63
C GLY A 247 12.00 -28.47 -0.59
N SER A 248 13.32 -28.49 -0.34
CA SER A 248 14.35 -28.65 -1.37
C SER A 248 15.17 -29.92 -1.12
N LEU A 249 15.65 -30.11 0.10
CA LEU A 249 16.57 -31.20 0.42
C LEU A 249 15.92 -32.57 0.27
N GLY A 250 14.71 -32.78 0.79
CA GLY A 250 13.93 -34.01 0.58
C GLY A 250 13.88 -34.44 -0.89
N PRO A 251 13.33 -33.63 -1.82
CA PRO A 251 13.39 -33.89 -3.26
C PRO A 251 14.81 -34.16 -3.79
N ILE A 252 15.81 -33.37 -3.39
CA ILE A 252 17.19 -33.51 -3.86
C ILE A 252 17.84 -34.83 -3.39
N THR A 253 17.51 -35.38 -2.21
CA THR A 253 18.03 -36.71 -1.78
C THR A 253 17.66 -37.84 -2.74
N HIS A 254 16.54 -37.73 -3.46
CA HIS A 254 16.12 -38.70 -4.46
C HIS A 254 16.86 -38.51 -5.79
N LEU A 255 17.22 -37.26 -6.13
CA LEU A 255 17.95 -36.87 -7.35
C LEU A 255 19.45 -37.12 -7.27
N ALA A 256 20.06 -36.96 -6.10
CA ALA A 256 21.49 -37.18 -5.89
C ALA A 256 21.83 -38.67 -5.84
N ASP A 257 22.79 -39.11 -6.65
CA ASP A 257 23.32 -40.48 -6.72
C ASP A 257 24.80 -40.56 -6.29
N PRO A 258 25.37 -41.75 -6.00
CA PRO A 258 26.76 -41.88 -5.55
C PRO A 258 27.75 -41.17 -6.48
N GLY A 259 28.54 -40.23 -5.92
CA GLY A 259 29.43 -39.33 -6.68
C GLY A 259 28.87 -37.91 -6.90
N THR A 260 27.57 -37.69 -6.68
CA THR A 260 26.95 -36.35 -6.72
C THR A 260 27.55 -35.46 -5.65
N LYS A 261 27.86 -34.21 -6.00
CA LYS A 261 28.21 -33.15 -5.06
C LYS A 261 27.04 -32.19 -4.89
N VAL A 262 26.68 -31.87 -3.66
CA VAL A 262 25.56 -30.99 -3.30
C VAL A 262 26.08 -29.84 -2.46
N ALA A 263 25.90 -28.61 -2.93
CA ALA A 263 26.14 -27.38 -2.19
C ALA A 263 24.80 -26.81 -1.72
N VAL A 264 24.64 -26.60 -0.41
CA VAL A 264 23.37 -26.16 0.20
C VAL A 264 23.59 -24.85 0.94
N MET A 265 22.80 -23.81 0.65
CA MET A 265 22.88 -22.56 1.42
C MET A 265 22.50 -22.82 2.89
N LEU A 266 23.30 -22.31 3.82
CA LEU A 266 23.02 -22.39 5.26
C LEU A 266 22.43 -21.06 5.79
N PRO A 267 21.52 -21.08 6.77
CA PRO A 267 21.04 -22.22 7.55
C PRO A 267 20.17 -23.20 6.76
N VAL A 268 20.13 -24.47 7.19
CA VAL A 268 19.01 -25.35 6.82
C VAL A 268 17.79 -24.92 7.61
N VAL A 269 16.69 -24.64 6.94
CA VAL A 269 15.38 -24.41 7.58
C VAL A 269 14.75 -25.77 7.88
N ILE A 270 14.54 -26.04 9.18
CA ILE A 270 13.92 -27.25 9.71
C ILE A 270 12.42 -27.03 9.95
N LYS A 271 12.06 -25.80 10.31
CA LYS A 271 10.68 -25.33 10.51
C LYS A 271 10.62 -23.84 10.19
N ASP A 272 9.68 -23.45 9.32
CA ASP A 272 9.35 -22.06 9.01
C ASP A 272 8.81 -21.30 10.24
N PRO A 273 8.96 -19.96 10.29
CA PRO A 273 8.33 -19.14 11.33
C PRO A 273 6.80 -19.11 11.15
N THR A 274 6.08 -18.88 12.24
CA THR A 274 4.65 -18.52 12.23
C THR A 274 4.42 -17.24 13.04
N GLU A 275 3.20 -16.69 13.04
CA GLU A 275 2.81 -15.54 13.87
C GLU A 275 3.11 -15.72 15.37
N ILE A 276 3.16 -16.98 15.86
CA ILE A 276 3.36 -17.32 17.28
C ILE A 276 4.60 -18.18 17.56
N GLU A 277 5.21 -18.83 16.56
CA GLU A 277 6.37 -19.71 16.75
C GLU A 277 7.61 -19.21 15.99
N ALA A 278 8.76 -19.23 16.67
CA ALA A 278 10.06 -18.95 16.10
C ALA A 278 10.49 -20.04 15.09
N PRO A 279 11.30 -19.69 14.07
CA PRO A 279 11.83 -20.64 13.11
C PRO A 279 12.88 -21.56 13.75
N VAL A 280 13.12 -22.72 13.16
CA VAL A 280 14.15 -23.66 13.61
C VAL A 280 15.20 -23.87 12.52
N TYR A 281 16.46 -23.59 12.86
CA TYR A 281 17.61 -23.62 11.94
C TYR A 281 18.64 -24.68 12.33
N GLN A 282 19.30 -25.27 11.33
CA GLN A 282 20.44 -26.17 11.51
C GLN A 282 21.65 -25.68 10.70
N MET A 283 22.80 -25.51 11.38
CA MET A 283 24.04 -24.96 10.80
C MET A 283 25.10 -26.03 10.47
N THR A 284 24.79 -27.32 10.64
CA THR A 284 25.68 -28.44 10.27
C THR A 284 25.51 -28.82 8.80
N GLU A 285 26.22 -29.87 8.36
CA GLU A 285 25.89 -30.50 7.08
C GLU A 285 24.45 -31.07 7.12
N PRO A 286 23.65 -30.94 6.04
CA PRO A 286 22.22 -31.26 6.08
C PRO A 286 21.90 -32.75 6.04
N ALA A 287 20.83 -33.14 6.75
CA ALA A 287 20.15 -34.44 6.58
C ALA A 287 21.07 -35.68 6.66
N GLU A 288 21.99 -35.69 7.62
CA GLU A 288 22.89 -36.82 7.90
C GLU A 288 22.09 -38.13 8.05
N GLY A 289 22.41 -39.12 7.21
CA GLY A 289 21.71 -40.41 7.14
C GLY A 289 20.52 -40.51 6.18
N GLN A 290 20.11 -39.42 5.49
CA GLN A 290 19.09 -39.47 4.42
C GLN A 290 19.68 -39.62 3.01
N TRP A 291 20.95 -39.26 2.83
CA TRP A 291 21.66 -39.32 1.55
C TRP A 291 22.09 -40.74 1.17
N LYS A 292 22.14 -41.03 -0.14
CA LYS A 292 22.72 -42.26 -0.66
C LYS A 292 24.23 -42.30 -0.39
N GLU A 293 24.77 -43.49 -0.12
CA GLU A 293 26.21 -43.66 0.16
C GLU A 293 27.07 -43.13 -0.99
N GLY A 294 28.05 -42.27 -0.68
CA GLY A 294 28.93 -41.65 -1.68
C GLY A 294 28.43 -40.35 -2.29
N VAL A 295 27.27 -39.82 -1.89
CA VAL A 295 26.92 -38.39 -2.13
C VAL A 295 27.80 -37.52 -1.22
N VAL A 296 28.34 -36.42 -1.76
CA VAL A 296 29.17 -35.45 -1.00
C VAL A 296 28.37 -34.16 -0.82
N VAL A 297 27.97 -33.87 0.41
CA VAL A 297 27.16 -32.69 0.73
C VAL A 297 28.01 -31.66 1.48
N LYS A 298 27.82 -30.38 1.19
CA LYS A 298 28.43 -29.27 1.93
C LYS A 298 27.44 -28.14 2.15
N GLY A 299 27.46 -27.60 3.37
CA GLY A 299 26.81 -26.33 3.67
C GLY A 299 27.66 -25.14 3.21
N VAL A 300 27.17 -24.39 2.25
CA VAL A 300 27.77 -23.14 1.76
C VAL A 300 27.73 -22.11 2.89
N ARG A 301 28.87 -21.46 3.15
CA ARG A 301 29.03 -20.45 4.21
C ARG A 301 29.76 -19.23 3.65
N THR A 302 29.03 -18.36 2.97
CA THR A 302 29.52 -17.14 2.30
C THR A 302 30.46 -16.32 3.18
N HIS A 303 30.14 -16.21 4.46
CA HIS A 303 30.91 -15.54 5.53
C HIS A 303 32.39 -15.99 5.65
N PHE A 304 32.76 -17.15 5.09
CA PHE A 304 34.14 -17.64 5.06
C PHE A 304 34.92 -17.32 3.79
N TYR A 305 34.36 -16.52 2.86
CA TYR A 305 35.00 -16.19 1.58
C TYR A 305 36.42 -15.62 1.72
N LEU A 306 36.70 -14.79 2.73
CA LEU A 306 38.04 -14.23 3.02
C LEU A 306 39.11 -15.29 3.38
N LYS A 307 38.75 -16.55 3.62
CA LYS A 307 39.69 -17.67 3.76
C LYS A 307 40.24 -18.14 2.40
N ASN A 308 39.52 -17.88 1.30
CA ASN A 308 40.01 -18.11 -0.05
C ASN A 308 40.85 -16.90 -0.50
N LYS A 309 42.12 -17.17 -0.85
CA LYS A 309 43.05 -16.13 -1.34
C LYS A 309 42.53 -15.42 -2.59
N LEU A 310 41.87 -16.14 -3.51
CA LEU A 310 41.35 -15.50 -4.73
C LEU A 310 40.30 -14.44 -4.38
N PHE A 311 39.36 -14.77 -3.50
CA PHE A 311 38.32 -13.80 -3.13
C PHE A 311 38.90 -12.62 -2.35
N LYS A 312 39.78 -12.90 -1.38
CA LYS A 312 40.46 -11.87 -0.58
C LYS A 312 41.30 -10.91 -1.43
N ASP A 313 42.03 -11.41 -2.43
CA ASP A 313 43.05 -10.65 -3.16
C ASP A 313 42.57 -10.14 -4.54
N LYS A 314 41.36 -10.54 -5.01
CA LYS A 314 40.86 -10.25 -6.38
C LYS A 314 39.37 -9.92 -6.56
N MET A 315 38.50 -10.13 -5.57
CA MET A 315 37.05 -9.92 -5.77
C MET A 315 36.65 -8.43 -5.75
N GLN A 316 37.38 -7.60 -4.99
CA GLN A 316 37.08 -6.18 -4.78
C GLN A 316 38.06 -5.26 -5.54
N SER A 317 39.24 -5.76 -5.91
CA SER A 317 40.34 -4.96 -6.46
C SER A 317 40.23 -4.71 -7.97
N PHE A 318 39.31 -3.84 -8.39
CA PHE A 318 39.22 -3.33 -9.76
C PHE A 318 39.95 -1.99 -9.95
N SER A 319 40.71 -1.88 -11.04
CA SER A 319 41.29 -0.63 -11.55
C SER A 319 40.64 -0.28 -12.90
N ASN A 320 40.39 1.01 -13.15
CA ASN A 320 39.65 1.48 -14.34
C ASN A 320 40.24 1.03 -15.69
N GLU A 321 41.56 0.81 -15.75
CA GLU A 321 42.27 0.45 -17.00
C GLU A 321 41.79 -0.87 -17.62
N GLN A 322 41.27 -1.83 -16.84
CA GLN A 322 40.88 -3.15 -17.35
C GLN A 322 39.48 -3.18 -18.01
N PHE A 323 38.71 -2.09 -17.94
CA PHE A 323 37.39 -2.01 -18.56
C PHE A 323 37.41 -1.53 -20.02
N GLU A 324 38.54 -0.99 -20.49
CA GLU A 324 38.62 -0.35 -21.82
C GLU A 324 39.02 -1.35 -22.92
N ASP A 325 39.88 -2.35 -22.61
CA ASP A 325 40.21 -3.45 -23.53
C ASP A 325 38.99 -4.31 -23.91
N TYR A 326 38.02 -4.50 -23.01
CA TYR A 326 36.86 -5.37 -23.26
C TYR A 326 35.84 -4.80 -24.25
N ASN A 327 35.82 -3.47 -24.46
CA ASN A 327 34.91 -2.80 -25.39
C ASN A 327 35.52 -2.58 -26.79
N ALA A 328 36.78 -2.98 -27.01
CA ALA A 328 37.53 -2.71 -28.24
C ALA A 328 37.05 -3.48 -29.50
N HIS A 329 35.99 -4.29 -29.41
CA HIS A 329 35.52 -5.19 -30.48
C HIS A 329 34.04 -4.99 -30.89
N GLY A 330 33.67 -3.73 -31.13
CA GLY A 330 32.95 -3.37 -32.35
C GLY A 330 31.41 -3.31 -32.33
N VAL A 331 30.90 -2.10 -32.09
CA VAL A 331 29.98 -1.44 -33.04
C VAL A 331 30.49 -0.01 -33.24
N GLU A 332 30.59 0.46 -34.48
CA GLU A 332 30.80 1.89 -34.78
C GLU A 332 29.45 2.62 -34.69
N GLU A 333 29.06 3.07 -33.49
CA GLU A 333 28.00 4.09 -33.38
C GLU A 333 28.58 5.49 -33.65
N THR A 334 27.86 6.29 -34.44
CA THR A 334 28.34 7.58 -34.94
C THR A 334 27.98 8.73 -33.99
N GLU A 335 28.95 9.61 -33.71
CA GLU A 335 28.80 10.76 -32.80
C GLU A 335 27.95 11.91 -33.39
N GLU A 336 26.69 11.67 -33.80
CA GLU A 336 25.82 12.74 -34.31
C GLU A 336 24.31 12.66 -33.95
N GLU A 337 23.86 11.76 -33.06
CA GLU A 337 22.45 11.71 -32.60
C GLU A 337 22.17 12.20 -31.16
N GLY A 338 23.20 12.49 -30.35
CA GLY A 338 23.03 12.76 -28.90
C GLY A 338 22.09 13.92 -28.54
N SER A 339 21.89 14.89 -29.45
CA SER A 339 21.01 16.05 -29.22
C SER A 339 19.55 15.84 -29.65
N SER A 340 19.19 14.75 -30.34
CA SER A 340 17.81 14.55 -30.83
C SER A 340 16.94 13.75 -29.86
N ARG A 341 17.50 12.69 -29.23
CA ARG A 341 16.73 11.73 -28.41
C ARG A 341 16.08 12.35 -27.16
N LEU A 342 16.65 13.44 -26.63
CA LEU A 342 16.02 14.23 -25.55
C LEU A 342 14.72 14.94 -25.96
N SER A 343 14.50 15.18 -27.27
CA SER A 343 13.27 15.79 -27.77
C SER A 343 12.14 14.78 -28.01
N THR A 344 12.47 13.54 -28.39
CA THR A 344 11.48 12.49 -28.73
C THR A 344 10.83 11.82 -27.52
N LEU A 345 11.47 11.85 -26.35
CA LEU A 345 10.89 11.37 -25.08
C LEU A 345 9.65 12.20 -24.64
N SER A 346 9.50 13.43 -25.13
CA SER A 346 8.56 14.41 -24.57
C SER A 346 7.07 14.22 -24.92
N LYS A 347 6.70 13.27 -25.79
CA LYS A 347 5.29 13.07 -26.20
C LYS A 347 4.85 11.60 -26.21
N THR A 348 5.58 10.71 -26.88
CA THR A 348 5.14 9.32 -27.08
C THR A 348 5.09 8.51 -25.78
N GLU A 349 6.06 8.70 -24.87
CA GLU A 349 6.01 8.07 -23.54
C GLU A 349 4.84 8.61 -22.69
N ILE A 350 4.46 9.88 -22.86
CA ILE A 350 3.37 10.47 -22.07
C ILE A 350 2.01 9.88 -22.48
N GLU A 351 1.79 9.60 -23.76
CA GLU A 351 0.58 8.89 -24.20
C GLU A 351 0.59 7.40 -23.76
N VAL A 352 1.75 6.74 -23.64
CA VAL A 352 1.86 5.39 -23.03
C VAL A 352 1.61 5.39 -21.50
N ARG A 353 2.00 6.46 -20.79
CA ARG A 353 1.81 6.60 -19.33
C ARG A 353 0.34 6.73 -18.89
N TYR A 354 -0.62 6.86 -19.81
CA TYR A 354 -2.06 6.79 -19.51
C TYR A 354 -2.60 5.34 -19.37
N SER A 355 -1.96 4.35 -19.99
CA SER A 355 -2.58 3.05 -20.25
C SER A 355 -2.75 2.17 -19.00
N THR A 356 -1.87 2.31 -17.99
CA THR A 356 -1.85 1.47 -16.77
C THR A 356 -3.15 1.47 -15.97
N SER A 357 -3.81 2.62 -15.87
CA SER A 357 -5.09 2.74 -15.14
C SER A 357 -6.28 2.18 -15.91
N LEU A 358 -6.14 1.94 -17.22
CA LEU A 358 -7.23 1.52 -18.12
C LEU A 358 -7.14 0.06 -18.56
N LEU A 359 -5.94 -0.53 -18.66
CA LEU A 359 -5.73 -1.92 -19.10
C LEU A 359 -6.54 -2.95 -18.28
N ARG A 360 -6.69 -2.74 -16.97
CA ARG A 360 -7.52 -3.59 -16.08
C ARG A 360 -9.05 -3.45 -16.28
N TYR A 361 -9.48 -2.35 -16.91
CA TYR A 361 -10.89 -2.03 -17.18
C TYR A 361 -11.19 -1.98 -18.68
N ALA A 362 -10.31 -2.54 -19.52
CA ALA A 362 -10.52 -2.65 -20.95
C ALA A 362 -11.69 -3.61 -21.27
N SER A 363 -12.38 -3.38 -22.39
CA SER A 363 -13.47 -4.30 -22.78
C SER A 363 -12.91 -5.66 -23.25
N PRO A 364 -13.69 -6.76 -23.21
CA PRO A 364 -13.24 -8.07 -23.71
C PRO A 364 -12.78 -8.03 -25.18
N GLU A 365 -13.34 -7.11 -25.97
CA GLU A 365 -12.98 -6.86 -27.37
C GLU A 365 -11.59 -6.22 -27.47
N GLN A 366 -11.24 -5.31 -26.55
CA GLN A 366 -9.91 -4.70 -26.49
C GLN A 366 -8.83 -5.64 -25.97
N HIS A 367 -9.14 -6.45 -24.95
CA HIS A 367 -8.27 -7.56 -24.56
C HIS A 367 -8.00 -8.49 -25.75
N SER A 368 -9.02 -8.78 -26.56
CA SER A 368 -8.87 -9.57 -27.79
C SER A 368 -7.96 -8.87 -28.82
N GLN A 369 -8.15 -7.57 -29.06
CA GLN A 369 -7.31 -6.79 -29.99
C GLN A 369 -5.84 -6.69 -29.55
N LEU A 370 -5.57 -6.53 -28.26
CA LEU A 370 -4.20 -6.51 -27.73
C LEU A 370 -3.53 -7.89 -27.88
N VAL A 371 -4.28 -8.98 -27.63
CA VAL A 371 -3.80 -10.35 -27.86
C VAL A 371 -3.60 -10.65 -29.35
N GLU A 372 -4.45 -10.14 -30.25
CA GLU A 372 -4.23 -10.23 -31.71
C GLU A 372 -2.96 -9.48 -32.17
N LEU A 373 -2.56 -8.43 -31.46
CA LEU A 373 -1.29 -7.70 -31.66
C LEU A 373 -0.10 -8.35 -30.94
N GLY A 374 -0.30 -9.47 -30.22
CA GLY A 374 0.75 -10.18 -29.48
C GLY A 374 1.18 -9.50 -28.17
N VAL A 375 0.36 -8.59 -27.61
CA VAL A 375 0.64 -7.84 -26.39
C VAL A 375 -0.26 -8.34 -25.26
N ASP A 376 0.32 -8.92 -24.21
CA ASP A 376 -0.43 -9.27 -23.02
C ASP A 376 -0.76 -8.02 -22.16
N PRO A 377 -2.05 -7.73 -21.88
CA PRO A 377 -2.44 -6.53 -21.13
C PRO A 377 -1.97 -6.51 -19.67
N GLU A 378 -1.87 -7.67 -19.00
CA GLU A 378 -1.44 -7.75 -17.60
C GLU A 378 0.07 -7.52 -17.48
N SER A 379 0.88 -8.23 -18.28
CA SER A 379 2.33 -8.01 -18.39
C SER A 379 2.68 -6.57 -18.81
N LEU A 380 1.92 -5.96 -19.73
CA LEU A 380 2.09 -4.55 -20.10
C LEU A 380 1.82 -3.62 -18.89
N GLN A 381 0.76 -3.89 -18.12
CA GLN A 381 0.44 -3.09 -16.94
C GLN A 381 1.52 -3.25 -15.85
N GLU A 382 1.98 -4.47 -15.56
CA GLU A 382 3.06 -4.74 -14.62
C GLU A 382 4.38 -4.06 -15.07
N SER A 383 4.73 -4.16 -16.36
CA SER A 383 5.94 -3.57 -16.94
C SER A 383 5.97 -2.05 -16.83
N ILE A 384 4.87 -1.35 -17.16
CA ILE A 384 4.80 0.11 -17.01
C ILE A 384 4.82 0.51 -15.53
N LEU A 385 4.13 -0.22 -14.64
CA LEU A 385 4.17 0.05 -13.19
C LEU A 385 5.56 -0.18 -12.60
N ALA A 386 6.28 -1.23 -13.01
CA ALA A 386 7.66 -1.47 -12.61
C ALA A 386 8.59 -0.36 -13.11
N THR A 387 8.44 0.04 -14.38
CA THR A 387 9.20 1.16 -14.98
C THR A 387 8.94 2.47 -14.24
N LEU A 388 7.68 2.77 -13.90
CA LEU A 388 7.31 3.95 -13.12
C LEU A 388 7.86 3.90 -11.68
N LYS A 389 7.93 2.73 -11.04
CA LYS A 389 8.59 2.57 -9.72
C LYS A 389 10.10 2.83 -9.82
N VAL A 390 10.79 2.22 -10.78
CA VAL A 390 12.25 2.38 -10.99
C VAL A 390 12.60 3.83 -11.34
N ARG A 391 11.83 4.48 -12.23
CA ARG A 391 12.04 5.86 -12.68
C ARG A 391 11.34 6.92 -11.83
N PHE A 392 10.76 6.56 -10.67
CA PHE A 392 9.99 7.50 -9.86
C PHE A 392 10.83 8.71 -9.45
N LEU A 393 12.01 8.47 -8.86
CA LEU A 393 12.93 9.51 -8.40
C LEU A 393 13.45 10.37 -9.55
N ASP A 394 13.82 9.75 -10.68
CA ASP A 394 14.20 10.46 -11.90
C ASP A 394 13.10 11.45 -12.33
N VAL A 395 11.85 11.00 -12.39
CA VAL A 395 10.71 11.83 -12.83
C VAL A 395 10.36 12.93 -11.83
N VAL A 396 10.33 12.67 -10.52
CA VAL A 396 10.03 13.74 -9.53
C VAL A 396 11.15 14.78 -9.45
N SER A 397 12.40 14.40 -9.73
CA SER A 397 13.54 15.33 -9.76
C SER A 397 13.44 16.39 -10.86
N LEU A 398 12.68 16.13 -11.94
CA LEU A 398 12.45 17.09 -13.03
C LEU A 398 11.63 18.31 -12.60
N GLY A 399 10.88 18.22 -11.49
CA GLY A 399 10.09 19.32 -10.96
C GLY A 399 8.98 19.85 -11.89
N SER A 400 8.57 19.09 -12.93
CA SER A 400 7.68 19.58 -14.00
C SER A 400 6.19 19.33 -13.73
N ILE A 401 5.31 19.91 -14.56
CA ILE A 401 3.87 19.63 -14.49
C ILE A 401 3.58 18.17 -14.82
N GLU A 402 4.33 17.55 -15.72
CA GLU A 402 4.20 16.14 -16.12
C GLU A 402 4.56 15.21 -14.95
N ALA A 403 5.53 15.60 -14.11
CA ALA A 403 5.83 14.91 -12.85
C ALA A 403 4.65 15.02 -11.85
N VAL A 404 4.06 16.21 -11.69
CA VAL A 404 2.82 16.41 -10.91
C VAL A 404 1.69 15.52 -11.44
N GLN A 405 1.49 15.48 -12.75
CA GLN A 405 0.44 14.68 -13.40
C GLN A 405 0.66 13.17 -13.21
N MET A 406 1.91 12.71 -13.28
CA MET A 406 2.28 11.33 -12.97
C MET A 406 1.98 10.99 -11.50
N CYS A 407 2.38 11.85 -10.54
CA CYS A 407 2.08 11.66 -9.13
C CYS A 407 0.56 11.59 -8.84
N ILE A 408 -0.25 12.44 -9.49
CA ILE A 408 -1.73 12.39 -9.35
C ILE A 408 -2.27 11.05 -9.86
N LEU A 409 -1.86 10.60 -11.05
CA LEU A 409 -2.39 9.39 -11.69
C LEU A 409 -1.92 8.11 -10.97
N LEU A 410 -0.64 8.03 -10.61
CA LEU A 410 -0.05 6.89 -9.90
C LEU A 410 -0.54 6.83 -8.43
N GLY A 411 -0.68 7.98 -7.77
CA GLY A 411 -1.29 8.07 -6.44
C GLY A 411 -2.76 7.65 -6.44
N SER A 412 -3.54 8.12 -7.43
CA SER A 412 -4.92 7.66 -7.65
C SER A 412 -4.97 6.15 -7.86
N PHE A 413 -4.08 5.60 -8.69
CA PHE A 413 -4.00 4.16 -8.94
C PHE A 413 -3.82 3.37 -7.65
N TYR A 414 -2.81 3.68 -6.83
CA TYR A 414 -2.56 2.96 -5.57
C TYR A 414 -3.69 3.11 -4.55
N LEU A 415 -4.27 4.32 -4.44
CA LEU A 415 -5.38 4.60 -3.53
C LEU A 415 -6.61 3.74 -3.85
N TYR A 416 -6.96 3.65 -5.13
CA TYR A 416 -8.09 2.86 -5.61
C TYR A 416 -7.79 1.35 -5.74
N HIS A 417 -6.54 0.92 -5.57
CA HIS A 417 -6.15 -0.50 -5.58
C HIS A 417 -5.92 -1.10 -4.19
N GLY A 418 -5.97 -0.29 -3.13
CA GLY A 418 -5.80 -0.76 -1.75
C GLY A 418 -4.38 -0.63 -1.19
N GLU A 419 -3.53 0.20 -1.80
CA GLU A 419 -2.17 0.53 -1.33
C GLU A 419 -2.10 2.03 -0.90
N PRO A 420 -2.92 2.48 0.09
CA PRO A 420 -2.99 3.89 0.48
C PRO A 420 -1.67 4.43 1.04
N GLU A 421 -0.86 3.56 1.66
CA GLU A 421 0.46 3.86 2.20
C GLU A 421 1.48 4.23 1.11
N LEU A 422 1.31 3.75 -0.13
CA LEU A 422 2.09 4.20 -1.28
C LEU A 422 1.43 5.40 -1.97
N ALA A 423 0.10 5.46 -1.98
CA ALA A 423 -0.65 6.55 -2.57
C ALA A 423 -0.35 7.91 -1.93
N TRP A 424 -0.36 7.99 -0.58
CA TRP A 424 -0.17 9.26 0.12
C TRP A 424 1.22 9.89 -0.11
N PRO A 425 2.36 9.18 0.03
CA PRO A 425 3.69 9.75 -0.25
C PRO A 425 3.88 10.15 -1.72
N ILE A 426 3.27 9.42 -2.67
CA ILE A 426 3.31 9.75 -4.10
C ILE A 426 2.50 11.03 -4.37
N CYS A 427 1.31 11.17 -3.76
CA CYS A 427 0.53 12.41 -3.82
C CYS A 427 1.25 13.58 -3.14
N GLY A 428 1.88 13.34 -1.99
CA GLY A 428 2.69 14.32 -1.25
C GLY A 428 3.90 14.81 -2.05
N SER A 429 4.56 13.92 -2.80
CA SER A 429 5.62 14.28 -3.74
C SER A 429 5.09 15.21 -4.84
N GLY A 430 3.95 14.87 -5.44
CA GLY A 430 3.23 15.73 -6.39
C GLY A 430 2.85 17.08 -5.80
N LEU A 431 2.38 17.13 -4.55
CA LEU A 431 2.08 18.36 -3.83
C LEU A 431 3.32 19.24 -3.64
N ARG A 432 4.47 18.68 -3.25
CA ARG A 432 5.71 19.46 -3.09
C ARG A 432 6.20 20.05 -4.41
N ILE A 433 6.11 19.29 -5.51
CA ILE A 433 6.43 19.82 -6.86
C ILE A 433 5.43 20.92 -7.24
N ALA A 434 4.13 20.73 -6.99
CA ALA A 434 3.09 21.73 -7.26
C ALA A 434 3.23 23.01 -6.42
N GLN A 435 3.75 22.89 -5.18
CA GLN A 435 4.11 24.01 -4.33
C GLN A 435 5.32 24.76 -4.91
N ALA A 436 6.39 24.07 -5.28
CA ALA A 436 7.58 24.67 -5.91
C ALA A 436 7.26 25.37 -7.25
N LEU A 437 6.43 24.75 -8.10
CA LEU A 437 5.90 25.32 -9.34
C LEU A 437 4.88 26.47 -9.13
N LYS A 438 4.52 26.78 -7.88
CA LYS A 438 3.51 27.79 -7.50
C LYS A 438 2.15 27.56 -8.17
N LEU A 439 1.71 26.31 -8.27
CA LEU A 439 0.39 25.95 -8.83
C LEU A 439 -0.78 26.36 -7.93
N HIS A 440 -0.52 26.57 -6.62
CA HIS A 440 -1.46 27.11 -5.63
C HIS A 440 -1.75 28.61 -5.78
N GLN A 441 -0.97 29.32 -6.62
CA GLN A 441 -1.06 30.76 -6.80
C GLN A 441 -1.68 31.12 -8.15
N ARG A 442 -2.50 32.17 -8.18
CA ARG A 442 -3.03 32.78 -9.41
C ARG A 442 -1.87 33.23 -10.32
N HIS A 443 -1.98 32.95 -11.62
CA HIS A 443 -0.92 33.23 -12.58
C HIS A 443 -0.81 34.74 -12.87
N LYS A 444 0.39 35.31 -12.81
CA LYS A 444 0.59 36.77 -12.89
C LYS A 444 0.26 37.36 -14.27
N ASP A 445 0.36 36.55 -15.32
CA ASP A 445 0.06 36.95 -16.70
C ASP A 445 -1.41 36.69 -17.12
N GLU A 446 -2.32 36.49 -16.16
CA GLU A 446 -3.76 36.59 -16.43
C GLU A 446 -4.16 38.06 -16.62
N ASP A 447 -3.99 38.55 -17.85
CA ASP A 447 -4.32 39.90 -18.29
C ASP A 447 -5.82 40.21 -18.06
N GLU A 448 -6.14 40.94 -16.98
CA GLU A 448 -7.52 41.23 -16.53
C GLU A 448 -8.37 42.04 -17.54
N SER A 449 -7.77 42.41 -18.68
CA SER A 449 -8.41 43.11 -19.80
C SER A 449 -9.20 42.19 -20.76
N SER A 450 -8.96 40.87 -20.78
CA SER A 450 -9.62 39.95 -21.72
C SER A 450 -10.85 39.25 -21.13
N THR A 451 -12.03 39.83 -21.34
CA THR A 451 -13.31 39.27 -20.85
C THR A 451 -13.83 38.04 -21.62
N VAL A 452 -13.03 37.47 -22.54
CA VAL A 452 -13.36 36.30 -23.36
C VAL A 452 -12.26 35.25 -23.20
N PRO A 453 -12.55 34.06 -22.65
CA PRO A 453 -11.63 32.93 -22.63
C PRO A 453 -11.29 32.47 -24.05
N ASP A 454 -10.01 32.22 -24.32
CA ASP A 454 -9.51 31.76 -25.61
C ASP A 454 -8.86 30.37 -25.45
N VAL A 455 -9.51 29.32 -25.97
CA VAL A 455 -8.99 27.94 -25.89
C VAL A 455 -7.88 27.69 -26.93
N ASP A 456 -7.77 28.49 -27.99
CA ASP A 456 -6.70 28.33 -28.98
C ASP A 456 -5.40 29.02 -28.50
N ASN A 457 -5.49 30.06 -27.68
CA ASN A 457 -4.37 30.71 -27.00
C ASN A 457 -3.56 29.71 -26.14
N PRO A 458 -2.26 29.48 -26.41
CA PRO A 458 -1.46 28.52 -25.66
C PRO A 458 -1.19 28.93 -24.20
N VAL A 459 -1.10 30.24 -23.91
CA VAL A 459 -0.88 30.74 -22.53
C VAL A 459 -2.09 30.46 -21.66
N HIS A 460 -3.29 30.70 -22.19
CA HIS A 460 -4.55 30.40 -21.50
C HIS A 460 -4.73 28.90 -21.27
N ARG A 461 -4.38 28.05 -22.25
CA ARG A 461 -4.33 26.58 -22.07
C ARG A 461 -3.34 26.14 -21.00
N ALA A 462 -2.15 26.74 -20.94
CA ALA A 462 -1.16 26.43 -19.90
C ALA A 462 -1.65 26.84 -18.50
N ALA A 463 -2.27 28.01 -18.35
CA ALA A 463 -2.88 28.46 -17.10
C ALA A 463 -3.99 27.50 -16.63
N GLU A 464 -4.88 27.08 -17.54
CA GLU A 464 -5.94 26.12 -17.22
C GLU A 464 -5.40 24.71 -16.87
N THR A 465 -4.34 24.23 -17.54
CA THR A 465 -3.62 23.02 -17.12
C THR A 465 -3.12 23.17 -15.67
N ARG A 466 -2.47 24.30 -15.32
CA ARG A 466 -1.94 24.55 -13.97
C ARG A 466 -3.04 24.51 -12.92
N LYS A 467 -4.18 25.17 -13.15
CA LYS A 467 -5.36 25.11 -12.26
C LYS A 467 -5.85 23.67 -12.09
N ARG A 468 -6.02 22.91 -13.18
CA ARG A 468 -6.51 21.52 -13.13
C ARG A 468 -5.58 20.59 -12.36
N CYS A 469 -4.26 20.74 -12.51
CA CYS A 469 -3.29 19.96 -11.74
C CYS A 469 -3.33 20.28 -10.25
N TRP A 470 -3.45 21.57 -9.88
CA TRP A 470 -3.62 21.95 -8.48
C TRP A 470 -4.89 21.35 -7.86
N TRP A 471 -6.04 21.56 -8.50
CA TRP A 471 -7.32 21.09 -7.96
C TRP A 471 -7.41 19.56 -7.93
N ALA A 472 -6.70 18.84 -8.80
CA ALA A 472 -6.60 17.39 -8.71
C ALA A 472 -5.75 16.91 -7.50
N ILE A 473 -4.67 17.62 -7.13
CA ILE A 473 -3.94 17.36 -5.88
C ILE A 473 -4.83 17.65 -4.67
N TYR A 474 -5.50 18.81 -4.68
CA TYR A 474 -6.40 19.22 -3.60
C TYR A 474 -7.53 18.20 -3.37
N GLU A 475 -8.12 17.69 -4.46
CA GLU A 475 -9.15 16.65 -4.44
C GLU A 475 -8.62 15.36 -3.82
N ILE A 476 -7.47 14.83 -4.29
CA ILE A 476 -6.93 13.55 -3.77
C ILE A 476 -6.38 13.66 -2.34
N GLU A 477 -5.75 14.77 -1.94
CA GLU A 477 -5.33 14.99 -0.55
C GLU A 477 -6.55 14.98 0.40
N THR A 478 -7.58 15.76 0.06
CA THR A 478 -8.82 15.81 0.85
C THR A 478 -9.47 14.42 0.93
N PHE A 479 -9.43 13.66 -0.15
CA PHE A 479 -10.01 12.32 -0.24
C PHE A 479 -9.23 11.27 0.58
N CYS A 480 -7.90 11.31 0.52
CA CYS A 480 -6.99 10.54 1.38
C CYS A 480 -7.27 10.82 2.87
N SER A 481 -7.39 12.09 3.26
CA SER A 481 -7.70 12.48 4.64
C SER A 481 -9.11 12.04 5.08
N MET A 482 -10.11 12.15 4.21
CA MET A 482 -11.49 11.74 4.49
C MET A 482 -11.65 10.23 4.72
N LEU A 483 -10.91 9.39 3.98
CA LEU A 483 -11.10 7.93 3.98
C LEU A 483 -10.06 7.13 4.77
N TYR A 484 -8.84 7.67 4.92
CA TYR A 484 -7.70 7.02 5.58
C TYR A 484 -7.09 7.89 6.68
N GLY A 485 -7.69 9.03 7.01
CA GLY A 485 -7.36 9.84 8.19
C GLY A 485 -6.05 10.63 8.11
N PHE A 486 -5.25 10.43 7.07
CA PHE A 486 -3.99 11.12 6.84
C PHE A 486 -4.10 12.64 7.02
N PRO A 487 -3.07 13.30 7.59
CA PRO A 487 -3.11 14.73 7.84
C PRO A 487 -3.15 15.56 6.55
N LEU A 488 -3.94 16.63 6.58
CA LEU A 488 -3.99 17.65 5.53
C LEU A 488 -2.68 18.46 5.55
N SER A 489 -2.05 18.61 4.37
CA SER A 489 -0.76 19.31 4.19
C SER A 489 -0.89 20.60 3.38
N ILE A 490 -1.98 20.81 2.63
CA ILE A 490 -2.33 22.10 2.04
C ILE A 490 -2.96 23.00 3.12
N VAL A 491 -2.45 24.22 3.26
CA VAL A 491 -3.07 25.32 4.02
C VAL A 491 -3.91 26.16 3.05
N ASP A 492 -5.17 26.44 3.39
CA ASP A 492 -6.08 27.15 2.47
C ASP A 492 -5.78 28.66 2.41
N GLU A 493 -5.26 29.23 3.48
CA GLU A 493 -4.84 30.63 3.57
C GLU A 493 -3.69 30.99 2.61
N ASP A 494 -2.87 30.01 2.21
CA ASP A 494 -1.77 30.19 1.23
C ASP A 494 -2.26 30.06 -0.23
N CYS A 495 -3.50 29.64 -0.45
CA CYS A 495 -4.05 29.31 -1.76
C CYS A 495 -4.94 30.42 -2.32
N ASN A 496 -4.65 30.91 -3.53
CA ASN A 496 -5.49 31.91 -4.20
C ASN A 496 -5.80 31.59 -5.68
N VAL A 497 -5.57 30.35 -6.09
CA VAL A 497 -5.92 29.83 -7.43
C VAL A 497 -7.42 29.52 -7.55
N GLU A 498 -8.04 30.00 -8.63
CA GLU A 498 -9.47 29.84 -8.89
C GLU A 498 -9.82 28.42 -9.37
N VAL A 499 -11.10 28.02 -9.23
CA VAL A 499 -11.59 26.73 -9.76
C VAL A 499 -11.53 26.69 -11.30
N PRO A 500 -11.28 25.52 -11.93
CA PRO A 500 -11.06 25.45 -13.38
C PRO A 500 -12.27 25.87 -14.21
N GLU A 501 -12.03 26.42 -15.40
CA GLU A 501 -13.12 26.88 -16.28
C GLU A 501 -13.90 25.71 -16.92
N GLN A 502 -15.21 25.90 -17.08
CA GLN A 502 -16.15 24.88 -17.59
C GLN A 502 -16.48 25.02 -19.10
N TYR A 503 -15.67 25.75 -19.89
CA TYR A 503 -16.03 26.20 -21.25
C TYR A 503 -15.39 25.39 -22.40
N PRO A 504 -16.20 24.89 -23.35
CA PRO A 504 -15.74 24.45 -24.66
C PRO A 504 -15.96 25.55 -25.72
N LEU A 505 -15.04 26.53 -25.83
CA LEU A 505 -15.13 27.62 -26.81
C LEU A 505 -13.80 27.85 -27.54
N ARG A 506 -13.75 27.49 -28.83
CA ARG A 506 -12.68 27.94 -29.74
C ARG A 506 -12.83 29.42 -30.08
N SER A 507 -11.73 30.04 -30.52
CA SER A 507 -11.50 31.48 -30.41
C SER A 507 -12.35 32.39 -31.34
N LYS A 508 -12.44 33.65 -30.93
CA LYS A 508 -12.84 34.87 -31.66
C LYS A 508 -14.32 35.13 -31.94
N ASP A 509 -15.24 34.21 -31.72
CA ASP A 509 -16.66 34.54 -31.80
C ASP A 509 -17.18 35.06 -30.44
N ALA A 510 -17.13 36.38 -30.24
CA ALA A 510 -17.72 37.08 -29.09
C ALA A 510 -19.27 37.14 -29.18
N SER A 511 -19.87 36.03 -29.59
CA SER A 511 -21.27 35.92 -29.95
C SER A 511 -22.17 35.78 -28.72
N TRP A 512 -23.47 35.91 -28.98
CA TRP A 512 -24.58 35.66 -28.07
C TRP A 512 -24.51 34.31 -27.32
N GLU A 513 -23.73 33.35 -27.81
CA GLU A 513 -23.62 31.99 -27.28
C GLU A 513 -22.82 31.87 -25.98
N SER A 514 -21.81 32.72 -25.75
CA SER A 514 -21.05 32.72 -24.48
C SER A 514 -21.91 33.15 -23.29
N ILE A 515 -22.70 34.23 -23.47
CA ILE A 515 -23.66 34.70 -22.47
C ILE A 515 -24.84 33.72 -22.36
N ARG A 516 -25.28 33.12 -23.47
CA ARG A 516 -26.29 32.06 -23.43
C ARG A 516 -25.83 30.85 -22.62
N TRP A 517 -24.61 30.33 -22.80
CA TRP A 517 -24.15 29.14 -22.06
C TRP A 517 -24.19 29.40 -20.54
N LYS A 518 -23.68 30.56 -20.10
CA LYS A 518 -23.78 31.08 -18.73
C LYS A 518 -25.23 31.16 -18.20
N SER A 519 -26.22 31.23 -19.08
CA SER A 519 -27.66 31.24 -18.74
C SER A 519 -28.40 29.91 -18.99
N THR A 520 -27.82 28.93 -19.70
CA THR A 520 -28.50 27.66 -20.04
C THR A 520 -28.35 26.57 -18.99
N GLY A 521 -27.36 26.66 -18.09
CA GLY A 521 -27.22 25.75 -16.94
C GLY A 521 -26.90 24.29 -17.25
N LYS A 522 -26.54 23.94 -18.49
CA LYS A 522 -26.20 22.59 -18.91
C LYS A 522 -24.82 22.16 -18.41
N ALA A 523 -24.68 20.90 -18.01
CA ALA A 523 -23.40 20.31 -17.65
C ALA A 523 -22.42 20.20 -18.83
N SER A 524 -21.13 20.33 -18.52
CA SER A 524 -19.99 19.87 -19.32
C SER A 524 -19.30 18.70 -18.62
N VAL A 525 -18.48 17.90 -19.33
CA VAL A 525 -17.73 16.77 -18.72
C VAL A 525 -16.79 17.24 -17.59
N LEU A 526 -16.31 18.49 -17.67
CA LEU A 526 -15.53 19.18 -16.62
C LEU A 526 -16.37 19.64 -15.42
N SER A 527 -17.68 19.79 -15.56
CA SER A 527 -18.58 20.24 -14.48
C SER A 527 -18.61 19.28 -13.29
N TYR A 528 -18.39 17.97 -13.51
CA TYR A 528 -18.14 17.01 -12.43
C TYR A 528 -16.91 17.40 -11.60
N LYS A 529 -15.76 17.69 -12.24
CA LYS A 529 -14.51 17.99 -11.51
C LYS A 529 -14.58 19.31 -10.76
N VAL A 530 -15.26 20.32 -11.31
CA VAL A 530 -15.50 21.57 -10.57
C VAL A 530 -16.48 21.35 -9.40
N SER A 531 -17.49 20.49 -9.57
CA SER A 531 -18.40 20.13 -8.47
C SER A 531 -17.66 19.38 -7.35
N MET A 532 -16.80 18.41 -7.69
CA MET A 532 -15.93 17.71 -6.74
C MET A 532 -14.98 18.66 -6.01
N ALA A 533 -14.27 19.54 -6.73
CA ALA A 533 -13.39 20.54 -6.12
C ALA A 533 -14.14 21.42 -5.09
N GLN A 534 -15.36 21.87 -5.44
CA GLN A 534 -16.21 22.62 -4.51
C GLN A 534 -16.66 21.79 -3.28
N LEU A 535 -16.90 20.49 -3.44
CA LEU A 535 -17.19 19.59 -2.31
C LEU A 535 -15.94 19.38 -1.44
N SER A 536 -14.78 19.19 -2.03
CA SER A 536 -13.50 19.03 -1.32
C SER A 536 -13.20 20.24 -0.42
N ILE A 537 -13.53 21.47 -0.83
CA ILE A 537 -13.40 22.65 0.06
C ILE A 537 -14.26 22.47 1.33
N ILE A 538 -15.51 22.03 1.19
CA ILE A 538 -16.44 21.85 2.32
C ILE A 538 -16.02 20.66 3.19
N VAL A 539 -15.56 19.56 2.59
CA VAL A 539 -15.07 18.36 3.28
C VAL A 539 -13.77 18.65 4.04
N LYS A 540 -12.79 19.31 3.42
CA LYS A 540 -11.54 19.71 4.05
C LYS A 540 -11.77 20.66 5.24
N ARG A 541 -12.70 21.60 5.08
CA ARG A 541 -13.17 22.46 6.17
C ARG A 541 -13.81 21.64 7.30
N ALA A 542 -14.63 20.64 6.99
CA ALA A 542 -15.22 19.74 7.99
C ALA A 542 -14.15 18.92 8.74
N LEU A 543 -13.16 18.38 8.04
CA LEU A 543 -12.01 17.70 8.66
C LEU A 543 -11.28 18.65 9.61
N SER A 544 -10.97 19.87 9.17
CA SER A 544 -10.24 20.88 9.96
C SER A 544 -11.03 21.42 11.16
N GLU A 545 -12.34 21.65 11.02
CA GLU A 545 -13.20 22.19 12.10
C GLU A 545 -13.66 21.13 13.11
N LEU A 546 -13.85 19.87 12.68
CA LEU A 546 -14.47 18.82 13.50
C LEU A 546 -13.46 17.76 14.02
N TYR A 547 -12.34 17.55 13.34
CA TYR A 547 -11.35 16.51 13.67
C TYR A 547 -9.94 17.04 14.00
N GLY A 548 -9.66 18.32 13.75
CA GLY A 548 -8.33 18.91 13.98
C GLY A 548 -7.96 19.07 15.47
N ASN A 549 -6.88 18.43 15.90
CA ASN A 549 -6.38 18.43 17.30
C ASN A 549 -6.05 19.83 17.89
N ARG A 550 -5.97 20.89 17.08
CA ARG A 550 -5.58 22.28 17.49
C ARG A 550 -6.54 22.98 18.49
N LYS A 551 -7.54 22.29 19.07
CA LYS A 551 -8.55 22.86 19.98
C LYS A 551 -8.91 22.00 21.20
N GLN A 552 -8.08 21.04 21.62
CA GLN A 552 -8.20 20.52 22.99
C GLN A 552 -7.69 21.59 23.99
N PRO A 553 -8.53 22.12 24.91
CA PRO A 553 -8.03 22.91 26.02
C PRO A 553 -7.30 22.00 27.01
N ASN A 554 -6.21 22.48 27.63
CA ASN A 554 -5.40 21.70 28.56
C ASN A 554 -6.26 21.01 29.63
N SER A 555 -5.97 19.72 29.88
CA SER A 555 -6.77 18.78 30.68
C SER A 555 -6.86 19.08 32.18
N SER A 556 -6.39 20.25 32.64
CA SER A 556 -6.36 20.66 34.05
C SER A 556 -7.50 21.58 34.50
N GLU A 557 -8.28 22.17 33.59
CA GLU A 557 -9.31 23.18 33.96
C GLU A 557 -10.77 22.75 33.70
N LEU A 558 -11.03 21.70 32.91
CA LEU A 558 -12.39 21.40 32.43
C LEU A 558 -13.24 20.60 33.43
N GLY A 559 -13.50 21.18 34.60
CA GLY A 559 -14.55 20.69 35.49
C GLY A 559 -15.95 20.72 34.82
N ALA A 560 -16.88 19.91 35.35
CA ALA A 560 -18.21 19.60 34.79
C ALA A 560 -19.22 20.78 34.65
N ARG A 561 -18.74 22.03 34.62
CA ARG A 561 -19.53 23.24 34.33
C ARG A 561 -19.37 23.74 32.89
N THR A 562 -18.53 23.09 32.09
CA THR A 562 -17.98 23.67 30.84
C THR A 562 -18.26 22.85 29.56
N GLU A 563 -18.90 21.69 29.68
CA GLU A 563 -19.19 20.79 28.53
C GLU A 563 -20.24 21.36 27.57
N GLY A 564 -21.34 21.93 28.09
CA GLY A 564 -22.44 22.45 27.27
C GLY A 564 -21.99 23.45 26.18
N PRO A 565 -21.16 24.46 26.51
CA PRO A 565 -20.57 25.38 25.52
C PRO A 565 -19.64 24.73 24.48
N LEU A 566 -19.09 23.53 24.70
CA LEU A 566 -18.32 22.78 23.70
C LEU A 566 -19.27 22.00 22.78
N VAL A 567 -20.20 21.24 23.34
CA VAL A 567 -21.19 20.44 22.59
C VAL A 567 -22.07 21.34 21.72
N GLN A 568 -22.49 22.51 22.21
CA GLN A 568 -23.26 23.47 21.41
C GLN A 568 -22.43 24.07 20.25
N ARG A 569 -21.12 24.28 20.42
CA ARG A 569 -20.24 24.70 19.31
C ARG A 569 -20.11 23.61 18.26
N LEU A 570 -20.00 22.34 18.67
CA LEU A 570 -19.97 21.20 17.75
C LEU A 570 -21.30 21.09 16.98
N ILE A 571 -22.45 21.14 17.66
CA ILE A 571 -23.78 21.14 17.03
C ILE A 571 -23.93 22.28 16.00
N ASN A 572 -23.50 23.50 16.36
CA ASN A 572 -23.57 24.66 15.45
C ASN A 572 -22.68 24.46 14.21
N SER A 573 -21.47 23.92 14.38
CA SER A 573 -20.52 23.67 13.28
C SER A 573 -21.07 22.60 12.34
N VAL A 574 -21.52 21.47 12.89
CA VAL A 574 -22.15 20.36 12.13
C VAL A 574 -23.38 20.85 11.35
N THR A 575 -24.25 21.65 11.98
CA THR A 575 -25.45 22.21 11.33
C THR A 575 -25.08 23.20 10.21
N SER A 576 -24.00 23.97 10.39
CA SER A 576 -23.50 24.86 9.34
C SER A 576 -22.88 24.09 8.17
N LEU A 577 -22.21 22.95 8.42
CA LEU A 577 -21.54 22.15 7.40
C LEU A 577 -22.53 21.27 6.60
N ASP A 578 -23.46 20.56 7.24
CA ASP A 578 -24.51 19.79 6.54
C ASP A 578 -25.39 20.73 5.70
N ARG A 579 -25.67 21.95 6.17
CA ARG A 579 -26.30 22.99 5.35
C ARG A 579 -25.48 23.36 4.12
N GLN A 580 -24.17 23.61 4.24
CA GLN A 580 -23.30 23.92 3.09
C GLN A 580 -23.24 22.75 2.09
N ILE A 581 -23.23 21.50 2.56
CA ILE A 581 -23.26 20.30 1.70
C ILE A 581 -24.59 20.20 0.95
N ARG A 582 -25.73 20.47 1.59
CA ARG A 582 -27.05 20.54 0.94
C ARG A 582 -27.16 21.71 -0.04
N GLU A 583 -26.65 22.89 0.32
CA GLU A 583 -26.59 24.08 -0.54
C GLU A 583 -25.64 23.89 -1.74
N TRP A 584 -24.63 23.01 -1.64
CA TRP A 584 -23.81 22.56 -2.77
C TRP A 584 -24.57 21.57 -3.66
N HIS A 585 -25.19 20.52 -3.10
CA HIS A 585 -25.95 19.53 -3.89
C HIS A 585 -27.14 20.16 -4.63
N GLY A 586 -27.81 21.14 -4.01
CA GLY A 586 -28.88 21.93 -4.65
C GLY A 586 -28.43 22.87 -5.77
N ARG A 587 -27.12 23.01 -6.02
CA ARG A 587 -26.54 23.80 -7.12
C ARG A 587 -25.97 22.92 -8.26
N LEU A 588 -26.07 21.59 -8.17
CA LEU A 588 -25.62 20.70 -9.24
C LEU A 588 -26.47 20.88 -10.52
N PRO A 589 -25.86 20.88 -11.73
CA PRO A 589 -26.61 20.83 -13.00
C PRO A 589 -27.54 19.62 -13.08
N GLN A 590 -28.68 19.75 -13.77
CA GLN A 590 -29.69 18.68 -13.83
C GLN A 590 -29.19 17.38 -14.48
N GLU A 591 -28.18 17.46 -15.34
CA GLU A 591 -27.54 16.28 -15.95
C GLU A 591 -26.60 15.54 -14.97
N LEU A 592 -26.17 16.18 -13.88
CA LEU A 592 -25.29 15.63 -12.84
C LEU A 592 -26.03 15.25 -11.55
N VAL A 593 -27.35 15.45 -11.48
CA VAL A 593 -28.18 14.96 -10.38
C VAL A 593 -28.54 13.50 -10.64
N PHE A 594 -28.18 12.59 -9.72
CA PHE A 594 -28.55 11.18 -9.79
C PHE A 594 -30.08 10.99 -9.72
N LYS A 595 -30.62 10.13 -10.59
CA LYS A 595 -32.05 9.82 -10.69
C LYS A 595 -32.29 8.35 -10.40
N GLU A 596 -33.25 8.07 -9.51
CA GLU A 596 -33.57 6.71 -9.09
C GLU A 596 -34.57 6.01 -10.04
N ASP A 597 -35.45 6.77 -10.70
CA ASP A 597 -36.63 6.25 -11.45
C ASP A 597 -36.45 6.05 -12.97
N GLU A 598 -35.30 6.34 -13.57
CA GLU A 598 -35.11 6.19 -15.03
C GLU A 598 -34.94 4.70 -15.44
N ILE A 599 -36.07 3.99 -15.56
CA ILE A 599 -36.15 2.65 -16.14
C ILE A 599 -35.61 2.69 -17.58
N ALA A 600 -34.54 1.93 -17.83
CA ALA A 600 -33.79 1.90 -19.09
C ALA A 600 -34.66 1.47 -20.29
N THR A 601 -35.26 2.45 -20.96
CA THR A 601 -36.12 2.29 -22.14
C THR A 601 -35.35 2.46 -23.45
N ALA A 602 -34.17 1.83 -23.53
CA ALA A 602 -33.38 1.74 -24.74
C ALA A 602 -32.70 0.36 -24.81
N ALA A 603 -33.18 -0.50 -25.72
CA ALA A 603 -32.47 -1.72 -26.10
C ALA A 603 -31.47 -1.37 -27.22
N ALA A 604 -30.19 -1.25 -26.88
CA ALA A 604 -29.13 -1.14 -27.87
C ALA A 604 -28.85 -2.52 -28.50
N GLY A 605 -28.77 -2.57 -29.84
CA GLY A 605 -28.27 -3.73 -30.56
C GLY A 605 -26.74 -3.81 -30.52
N PRO A 606 -26.12 -4.82 -31.18
CA PRO A 606 -24.67 -4.95 -31.26
C PRO A 606 -24.02 -3.66 -31.77
N TRP A 607 -23.13 -3.07 -30.97
CA TRP A 607 -22.45 -1.82 -31.32
C TRP A 607 -21.45 -2.05 -32.46
N SER A 608 -21.49 -1.19 -33.48
CA SER A 608 -20.50 -1.17 -34.56
C SER A 608 -19.39 -0.18 -34.23
N ALA A 609 -18.16 -0.67 -34.13
CA ALA A 609 -16.98 0.14 -33.85
C ALA A 609 -16.67 1.15 -34.99
N ASN A 610 -17.20 2.37 -34.87
CA ASN A 610 -16.69 3.63 -35.44
C ASN A 610 -17.68 4.79 -35.13
N HIS A 611 -17.33 5.70 -34.21
CA HIS A 611 -17.56 7.17 -34.25
C HIS A 611 -17.53 7.80 -32.84
N SER A 612 -16.45 8.53 -32.53
CA SER A 612 -16.17 9.18 -31.23
C SER A 612 -17.02 10.42 -30.89
N LEU A 613 -18.17 10.61 -31.55
CA LEU A 613 -18.98 11.85 -31.49
C LEU A 613 -20.50 11.58 -31.34
N CYS A 614 -20.87 10.50 -30.66
CA CYS A 614 -22.28 10.16 -30.43
C CYS A 614 -22.84 10.83 -29.14
N PRO A 615 -24.04 11.44 -29.16
CA PRO A 615 -24.66 12.03 -27.96
C PRO A 615 -24.90 11.04 -26.81
N GLU A 616 -25.12 9.77 -27.14
CA GLU A 616 -25.44 8.69 -26.19
C GLU A 616 -24.28 8.43 -25.20
N HIS A 617 -23.03 8.57 -25.66
CA HIS A 617 -21.82 8.37 -24.84
C HIS A 617 -21.65 9.44 -23.75
N HIS A 618 -21.98 10.68 -24.08
CA HIS A 618 -22.01 11.79 -23.11
C HIS A 618 -23.07 11.54 -22.04
N GLN A 619 -24.24 11.02 -22.42
CA GLN A 619 -25.31 10.72 -21.47
C GLN A 619 -24.92 9.59 -20.50
N HIS A 620 -24.22 8.55 -20.97
CA HIS A 620 -23.63 7.51 -20.09
C HIS A 620 -22.60 8.10 -19.11
N THR A 621 -21.66 8.91 -19.62
CA THR A 621 -20.66 9.63 -18.80
C THR A 621 -21.33 10.43 -17.67
N PHE A 622 -22.36 11.22 -17.99
CA PHE A 622 -23.08 12.02 -16.99
C PHE A 622 -23.83 11.19 -15.95
N ARG A 623 -24.38 10.01 -16.31
CA ARG A 623 -25.01 9.10 -15.33
C ARG A 623 -24.01 8.60 -14.29
N ILE A 624 -22.81 8.16 -14.70
CA ILE A 624 -21.78 7.66 -13.78
C ILE A 624 -21.20 8.83 -12.95
N GLN A 625 -20.99 10.00 -13.55
CA GLN A 625 -20.58 11.22 -12.83
C GLN A 625 -21.60 11.64 -11.75
N GLY A 626 -22.90 11.63 -12.07
CA GLY A 626 -23.95 11.95 -11.11
C GLY A 626 -24.07 10.92 -9.97
N LEU A 627 -23.88 9.64 -10.27
CA LEU A 627 -23.79 8.57 -9.27
C LEU A 627 -22.59 8.78 -8.31
N ALA A 628 -21.41 9.11 -8.85
CA ALA A 628 -20.23 9.42 -8.04
C ALA A 628 -20.45 10.66 -7.14
N LEU A 629 -21.08 11.72 -7.65
CA LEU A 629 -21.44 12.91 -6.88
C LEU A 629 -22.46 12.60 -5.76
N LYS A 630 -23.47 11.75 -6.02
CA LYS A 630 -24.44 11.28 -5.02
C LYS A 630 -23.77 10.46 -3.91
N LEU A 631 -22.81 9.60 -4.25
CA LEU A 631 -22.03 8.84 -3.26
C LEU A 631 -21.15 9.74 -2.39
N ALA A 632 -20.45 10.70 -3.00
CA ALA A 632 -19.61 11.67 -2.29
C ALA A 632 -20.45 12.58 -1.37
N TYR A 633 -21.61 13.04 -1.84
CA TYR A 633 -22.57 13.84 -1.07
C TYR A 633 -23.01 13.15 0.23
N GLU A 634 -23.51 11.91 0.16
CA GLU A 634 -24.01 11.22 1.35
C GLU A 634 -22.87 10.85 2.31
N ASN A 635 -21.67 10.55 1.82
CA ASN A 635 -20.50 10.31 2.68
C ASN A 635 -19.99 11.59 3.34
N ALA A 636 -20.01 12.74 2.67
CA ALA A 636 -19.70 14.03 3.29
C ALA A 636 -20.69 14.37 4.43
N ARG A 637 -21.97 13.96 4.29
CA ARG A 637 -22.97 14.08 5.37
C ARG A 637 -22.70 13.13 6.54
N ILE A 638 -22.32 11.87 6.27
CA ILE A 638 -21.89 10.92 7.30
C ILE A 638 -20.67 11.47 8.08
N LEU A 639 -19.65 11.96 7.37
CA LEU A 639 -18.46 12.57 7.96
C LEU A 639 -18.82 13.74 8.89
N VAL A 640 -19.67 14.65 8.43
CA VAL A 640 -20.07 15.83 9.22
C VAL A 640 -20.87 15.49 10.48
N HIS A 641 -21.73 14.46 10.45
CA HIS A 641 -22.54 14.08 11.63
C HIS A 641 -21.86 13.05 12.56
N ARG A 642 -20.82 12.33 12.12
CA ARG A 642 -20.09 11.32 12.91
C ARG A 642 -19.56 11.81 14.29
N PRO A 643 -19.05 13.04 14.49
CA PRO A 643 -18.58 13.47 15.81
C PRO A 643 -19.67 13.52 16.87
N LEU A 644 -20.90 13.93 16.50
CA LEU A 644 -22.05 13.93 17.40
C LEU A 644 -22.58 12.53 17.69
N LEU A 645 -22.37 11.58 16.76
CA LEU A 645 -22.66 10.16 16.96
C LEU A 645 -21.76 9.55 18.04
N ALA A 646 -20.44 9.77 17.94
CA ALA A 646 -19.45 9.30 18.91
C ALA A 646 -19.71 9.88 20.32
N TYR A 647 -19.96 11.19 20.41
CA TYR A 647 -20.33 11.84 21.68
C TYR A 647 -21.60 11.25 22.31
N ARG A 648 -22.63 10.93 21.51
CA ARG A 648 -23.85 10.28 22.00
C ARG A 648 -23.58 8.85 22.49
N ALA A 649 -22.70 8.10 21.83
CA ALA A 649 -22.32 6.75 22.23
C ALA A 649 -21.66 6.76 23.62
N MET A 650 -20.60 7.57 23.80
CA MET A 650 -19.90 7.74 25.07
C MET A 650 -20.85 8.16 26.20
N LYS A 651 -21.73 9.14 25.95
CA LYS A 651 -22.68 9.60 26.97
C LYS A 651 -23.68 8.53 27.41
N LYS A 652 -24.09 7.62 26.52
CA LYS A 652 -25.02 6.52 26.85
C LYS A 652 -24.39 5.51 27.81
N ILE A 653 -23.08 5.26 27.68
CA ILE A 653 -22.31 4.34 28.54
C ILE A 653 -22.18 4.93 29.95
N ASN A 654 -21.81 6.21 30.06
CA ASN A 654 -21.62 6.89 31.35
C ASN A 654 -22.93 7.18 32.14
N THR A 655 -24.09 6.76 31.62
CA THR A 655 -25.40 6.88 32.31
C THR A 655 -25.98 5.52 32.73
N SER A 656 -25.12 4.52 32.92
CA SER A 656 -25.47 3.17 33.39
C SER A 656 -25.86 3.14 34.88
N GLU A 657 -25.31 4.03 35.71
CA GLU A 657 -25.82 4.29 37.07
C GLU A 657 -27.03 5.25 37.03
N GLY A 658 -28.13 4.82 37.64
CA GLY A 658 -29.46 5.34 37.31
C GLY A 658 -29.80 6.73 37.87
N SER A 659 -30.23 7.64 36.99
CA SER A 659 -31.10 8.77 37.32
C SER A 659 -31.97 9.18 36.13
N ASP A 660 -33.11 9.83 36.38
CA ASP A 660 -34.15 10.09 35.38
C ASP A 660 -33.74 11.06 34.26
N LEU A 661 -33.96 10.64 33.01
CA LEU A 661 -34.06 11.55 31.85
C LEU A 661 -35.27 11.24 30.95
N ARG A 662 -36.41 10.89 31.56
CA ARG A 662 -37.72 10.82 30.90
C ARG A 662 -38.28 12.22 30.55
N SER A 663 -37.63 12.96 29.65
CA SER A 663 -38.23 14.02 28.82
C SER A 663 -37.18 14.78 27.99
N ILE A 664 -36.87 14.27 26.79
CA ILE A 664 -36.24 15.06 25.72
C ILE A 664 -37.11 14.87 24.47
N GLY A 665 -37.65 15.96 23.93
CA GLY A 665 -38.61 15.93 22.83
C GLY A 665 -38.00 15.68 21.46
N GLU A 666 -38.85 15.59 20.44
CA GLU A 666 -38.53 15.15 19.06
C GLU A 666 -37.47 16.00 18.31
N ASN A 667 -37.05 17.14 18.89
CA ASN A 667 -36.09 18.10 18.35
C ASN A 667 -34.70 18.03 19.02
N ASP A 668 -34.27 16.85 19.50
CA ASP A 668 -32.88 16.63 19.94
C ASP A 668 -31.89 16.68 18.75
N PRO A 669 -30.94 17.64 18.69
CA PRO A 669 -29.95 17.72 17.60
C PRO A 669 -28.99 16.52 17.55
N LEU A 670 -28.79 15.80 18.68
CA LEU A 670 -28.03 14.55 18.69
C LEU A 670 -28.81 13.44 17.99
N GLN A 671 -30.10 13.26 18.30
CA GLN A 671 -30.97 12.32 17.59
C GLN A 671 -31.15 12.69 16.11
N GLY A 672 -31.25 13.99 15.78
CA GLY A 672 -31.25 14.48 14.40
C GLY A 672 -29.97 14.12 13.62
N SER A 673 -28.82 14.07 14.30
CA SER A 673 -27.55 13.64 13.70
C SER A 673 -27.46 12.12 13.52
N VAL A 674 -27.98 11.32 14.47
CA VAL A 674 -28.11 9.86 14.32
C VAL A 674 -28.97 9.52 13.10
N ARG A 675 -30.15 10.15 12.98
CA ARG A 675 -31.03 10.02 11.81
C ARG A 675 -30.30 10.41 10.53
N SER A 676 -29.64 11.57 10.50
CA SER A 676 -28.93 12.07 9.32
C SER A 676 -27.81 11.13 8.83
N CYS A 677 -27.02 10.52 9.74
CA CYS A 677 -26.04 9.48 9.40
C CYS A 677 -26.70 8.23 8.82
N ARG A 678 -27.74 7.71 9.48
CA ARG A 678 -28.44 6.49 9.03
C ARG A 678 -29.08 6.72 7.66
N ASP A 679 -29.80 7.83 7.48
CA ASP A 679 -30.55 8.11 6.27
C ASP A 679 -29.58 8.27 5.08
N ALA A 680 -28.44 8.93 5.26
CA ALA A 680 -27.36 9.00 4.27
C ALA A 680 -26.79 7.61 3.92
N ALA A 681 -26.51 6.77 4.93
CA ALA A 681 -25.99 5.43 4.70
C ALA A 681 -27.01 4.47 4.06
N LEU A 682 -28.31 4.64 4.35
CA LEU A 682 -29.40 3.91 3.67
C LEU A 682 -29.63 4.38 2.24
N GLN A 683 -29.48 5.69 1.95
CA GLN A 683 -29.46 6.21 0.59
C GLN A 683 -28.33 5.57 -0.24
N ILE A 684 -27.12 5.45 0.33
CA ILE A 684 -26.00 4.73 -0.30
C ILE A 684 -26.33 3.23 -0.48
N ALA A 685 -26.94 2.58 0.51
CA ALA A 685 -27.35 1.18 0.42
C ALA A 685 -28.43 0.90 -0.65
N ASN A 686 -29.22 1.90 -1.04
CA ASN A 686 -30.25 1.75 -2.07
C ASN A 686 -29.71 1.84 -3.51
N ILE A 687 -28.52 2.42 -3.72
CA ILE A 687 -27.92 2.57 -5.06
C ILE A 687 -27.78 1.23 -5.80
N GLY A 688 -27.43 0.15 -5.11
CA GLY A 688 -27.31 -1.19 -5.68
C GLY A 688 -28.62 -1.80 -6.20
N CYS A 689 -29.77 -1.18 -5.90
CA CYS A 689 -31.06 -1.55 -6.48
C CYS A 689 -31.32 -0.88 -7.85
N THR A 690 -30.49 0.10 -8.25
CA THR A 690 -30.63 0.82 -9.53
C THR A 690 -29.86 0.14 -10.67
N PRO A 691 -30.31 0.23 -11.94
CA PRO A 691 -29.58 -0.33 -13.07
C PRO A 691 -28.19 0.32 -13.25
N HIS A 692 -28.08 1.62 -12.94
CA HIS A 692 -26.88 2.43 -13.06
C HIS A 692 -25.68 1.89 -12.26
N PHE A 693 -25.91 1.13 -11.17
CA PHE A 693 -24.82 0.50 -10.42
C PHE A 693 -24.01 -0.50 -11.28
N LYS A 694 -24.63 -1.15 -12.26
CA LYS A 694 -23.94 -2.10 -13.15
C LYS A 694 -23.08 -1.41 -14.20
N GLU A 695 -23.45 -0.20 -14.64
CA GLU A 695 -22.65 0.60 -15.57
C GLU A 695 -21.27 0.98 -15.00
N VAL A 696 -21.11 0.95 -13.66
CA VAL A 696 -19.83 1.21 -12.98
C VAL A 696 -18.83 0.05 -13.10
N ILE A 697 -19.31 -1.19 -13.24
CA ILE A 697 -18.48 -2.42 -13.08
C ILE A 697 -17.32 -2.49 -14.09
N ASP A 698 -17.48 -1.86 -15.24
CA ASP A 698 -16.51 -1.83 -16.34
C ASP A 698 -15.82 -0.45 -16.46
N THR A 699 -15.70 0.29 -15.34
CA THR A 699 -15.06 1.61 -15.28
C THR A 699 -14.13 1.77 -14.07
N TYR A 700 -13.15 2.67 -14.19
CA TYR A 700 -12.23 3.04 -13.10
C TYR A 700 -12.94 3.55 -11.83
N ALA A 701 -14.16 4.09 -11.98
CA ALA A 701 -14.98 4.55 -10.86
C ALA A 701 -15.41 3.42 -9.89
N LEU A 702 -15.27 2.13 -10.25
CA LEU A 702 -15.60 0.99 -9.41
C LEU A 702 -15.00 1.06 -7.99
N SER A 703 -13.70 1.33 -7.88
CA SER A 703 -13.03 1.38 -6.58
C SER A 703 -13.39 2.65 -5.78
N PHE A 704 -13.64 3.77 -6.45
CA PHE A 704 -14.23 4.95 -5.81
C PHE A 704 -15.58 4.58 -5.18
N VAL A 705 -16.46 3.89 -5.92
CA VAL A 705 -17.74 3.42 -5.38
C VAL A 705 -17.54 2.47 -4.20
N ALA A 706 -16.65 1.47 -4.30
CA ALA A 706 -16.40 0.50 -3.24
C ALA A 706 -16.03 1.17 -1.89
N LEU A 707 -15.18 2.20 -1.90
CA LEU A 707 -14.80 2.97 -0.70
C LEU A 707 -16.01 3.68 -0.05
N HIS A 708 -16.89 4.26 -0.86
CA HIS A 708 -18.10 4.94 -0.39
C HIS A 708 -19.17 3.95 0.14
N LEU A 709 -19.25 2.74 -0.45
CA LEU A 709 -20.10 1.65 0.06
C LEU A 709 -19.58 1.10 1.40
N PHE A 710 -18.25 1.00 1.57
CA PHE A 710 -17.63 0.54 2.81
C PHE A 710 -17.91 1.49 3.98
N THR A 711 -17.71 2.79 3.78
CA THR A 711 -17.98 3.83 4.79
C THR A 711 -19.45 3.85 5.24
N ALA A 712 -20.40 3.67 4.30
CA ALA A 712 -21.81 3.47 4.64
C ALA A 712 -22.05 2.19 5.45
N GLY A 713 -21.35 1.10 5.13
CA GLY A 713 -21.50 -0.20 5.80
C GLY A 713 -21.10 -0.14 7.27
N VAL A 714 -19.92 0.39 7.57
CA VAL A 714 -19.45 0.64 8.95
C VAL A 714 -20.44 1.54 9.70
N THR A 715 -20.97 2.57 9.04
CA THR A 715 -21.96 3.48 9.64
C THR A 715 -23.24 2.75 10.04
N LEU A 716 -23.78 1.85 9.21
CA LEU A 716 -24.95 1.02 9.54
C LEU A 716 -24.66 -0.05 10.59
N SER A 717 -23.45 -0.61 10.65
CA SER A 717 -23.04 -1.46 11.78
C SER A 717 -23.12 -0.71 13.10
N ILE A 718 -22.61 0.54 13.15
CA ILE A 718 -22.68 1.40 14.33
C ILE A 718 -24.13 1.76 14.67
N MET A 719 -24.98 2.11 13.68
CA MET A 719 -26.42 2.36 13.92
C MET A 719 -27.10 1.16 14.62
N THR A 720 -26.83 -0.05 14.12
CA THR A 720 -27.42 -1.28 14.66
C THR A 720 -26.93 -1.58 16.08
N GLY A 721 -25.66 -1.30 16.38
CA GLY A 721 -25.08 -1.45 17.72
C GLY A 721 -25.57 -0.44 18.76
N LEU A 722 -26.10 0.72 18.34
CA LEU A 722 -26.54 1.80 19.24
C LEU A 722 -27.93 1.58 19.86
N ASP A 723 -28.86 0.96 19.13
CA ASP A 723 -30.09 0.42 19.74
C ASP A 723 -30.54 -0.90 19.07
N PRO A 724 -29.88 -2.03 19.42
CA PRO A 724 -30.17 -3.35 18.85
C PRO A 724 -31.63 -3.78 19.09
N LEU A 725 -32.21 -4.60 18.20
CA LEU A 725 -33.62 -5.03 18.20
C LEU A 725 -34.67 -3.95 17.84
N SER A 726 -34.29 -2.67 17.73
CA SER A 726 -35.21 -1.62 17.24
C SER A 726 -35.57 -1.80 15.75
N ARG A 727 -36.67 -1.17 15.30
CA ARG A 727 -36.98 -1.09 13.86
C ARG A 727 -35.87 -0.40 13.06
N GLU A 728 -35.25 0.63 13.64
CA GLU A 728 -34.15 1.35 13.02
C GLU A 728 -32.89 0.47 12.87
N ALA A 729 -32.66 -0.46 13.81
CA ALA A 729 -31.65 -1.52 13.69
C ALA A 729 -32.02 -2.57 12.63
N TYR A 730 -33.29 -2.97 12.51
CA TYR A 730 -33.75 -3.84 11.40
C TYR A 730 -33.45 -3.22 10.02
N ASP A 731 -33.86 -1.97 9.81
CA ASP A 731 -33.62 -1.27 8.54
C ASP A 731 -32.11 -1.10 8.26
N SER A 732 -31.31 -0.84 9.31
CA SER A 732 -29.84 -0.75 9.21
C SER A 732 -29.18 -2.08 8.82
N LYS A 733 -29.62 -3.22 9.36
CA LYS A 733 -29.16 -4.56 8.94
C LYS A 733 -29.53 -4.89 7.49
N MET A 734 -30.72 -4.47 7.04
CA MET A 734 -31.13 -4.67 5.64
C MET A 734 -30.29 -3.79 4.69
N GLY A 735 -29.97 -2.55 5.08
CA GLY A 735 -29.02 -1.70 4.34
C GLY A 735 -27.60 -2.29 4.30
N LEU A 736 -27.08 -2.75 5.44
CA LEU A 736 -25.77 -3.40 5.53
C LEU A 736 -25.69 -4.66 4.64
N ARG A 737 -26.77 -5.46 4.59
CA ARG A 737 -26.89 -6.59 3.66
C ARG A 737 -26.79 -6.14 2.19
N LYS A 738 -27.49 -5.09 1.77
CA LYS A 738 -27.38 -4.56 0.39
C LYS A 738 -25.96 -4.12 0.05
N LEU A 739 -25.27 -3.50 1.00
CA LEU A 739 -23.87 -3.07 0.84
C LEU A 739 -22.92 -4.26 0.69
N MET A 740 -23.12 -5.34 1.45
CA MET A 740 -22.40 -6.60 1.26
C MET A 740 -22.72 -7.27 -0.09
N GLU A 741 -23.97 -7.26 -0.53
CA GLU A 741 -24.40 -7.79 -1.83
C GLU A 741 -23.83 -6.98 -3.01
N MET A 742 -23.64 -5.66 -2.85
CA MET A 742 -22.89 -4.82 -3.81
C MET A 742 -21.39 -5.15 -3.82
N HIS A 743 -20.71 -5.15 -2.66
CA HIS A 743 -19.29 -5.49 -2.56
C HIS A 743 -18.99 -6.88 -3.15
N SER A 744 -19.88 -7.85 -2.95
CA SER A 744 -19.78 -9.20 -3.54
C SER A 744 -19.92 -9.24 -5.07
N GLN A 745 -20.51 -8.22 -5.70
CA GLN A 745 -20.52 -8.05 -7.16
C GLN A 745 -19.24 -7.37 -7.67
N LEU A 746 -18.61 -6.50 -6.89
CA LEU A 746 -17.43 -5.73 -7.30
C LEU A 746 -16.08 -6.44 -7.03
N LYS A 747 -16.03 -7.37 -6.06
CA LYS A 747 -14.79 -8.00 -5.57
C LYS A 747 -13.91 -8.65 -6.65
N SER A 748 -14.48 -9.15 -7.75
CA SER A 748 -13.71 -9.77 -8.84
C SER A 748 -12.84 -8.77 -9.63
N LYS A 749 -13.11 -7.47 -9.51
CA LYS A 749 -12.38 -6.39 -10.17
C LYS A 749 -11.74 -5.37 -9.21
N SER A 750 -11.91 -5.52 -7.89
CA SER A 750 -11.25 -4.64 -6.91
C SER A 750 -10.98 -5.34 -5.57
N VAL A 751 -9.70 -5.26 -5.18
CA VAL A 751 -9.18 -5.69 -3.87
C VAL A 751 -9.89 -4.97 -2.73
N VAL A 752 -10.18 -3.67 -2.90
CA VAL A 752 -10.90 -2.85 -1.92
C VAL A 752 -12.32 -3.38 -1.67
N ALA A 753 -12.99 -3.87 -2.72
CA ALA A 753 -14.32 -4.48 -2.57
C ALA A 753 -14.27 -5.88 -1.91
N GLU A 754 -13.20 -6.65 -2.12
CA GLU A 754 -13.00 -7.92 -1.42
C GLU A 754 -12.67 -7.71 0.07
N GLN A 755 -11.73 -6.82 0.38
CA GLN A 755 -11.40 -6.41 1.75
C GLN A 755 -12.62 -5.84 2.48
N GLY A 756 -13.35 -4.93 1.82
CA GLY A 756 -14.59 -4.34 2.33
C GLY A 756 -15.66 -5.39 2.62
N LEU A 757 -15.89 -6.36 1.73
CA LEU A 757 -16.80 -7.47 1.97
C LEU A 757 -16.38 -8.30 3.21
N ASN A 758 -15.10 -8.61 3.33
CA ASN A 758 -14.57 -9.41 4.44
C ASN A 758 -14.74 -8.70 5.79
N ILE A 759 -14.46 -7.39 5.87
CA ILE A 759 -14.64 -6.58 7.09
C ILE A 759 -16.13 -6.42 7.42
N LEU A 760 -16.98 -6.05 6.46
CA LEU A 760 -18.42 -5.93 6.69
C LEU A 760 -19.06 -7.26 7.09
N THR A 761 -18.54 -8.39 6.62
CA THR A 761 -18.96 -9.74 7.06
C THR A 761 -18.58 -10.02 8.52
N LYS A 762 -17.41 -9.56 9.00
CA LYS A 762 -17.04 -9.65 10.42
C LYS A 762 -17.96 -8.77 11.29
N LEU A 763 -18.15 -7.50 10.90
CA LEU A 763 -19.01 -6.56 11.62
C LEU A 763 -20.47 -7.03 11.67
N MET A 764 -21.02 -7.55 10.58
CA MET A 764 -22.38 -8.11 10.55
C MET A 764 -22.55 -9.30 11.50
N LYS A 765 -21.54 -10.19 11.61
CA LYS A 765 -21.57 -11.28 12.59
C LYS A 765 -21.57 -10.74 14.03
N LEU A 766 -20.68 -9.80 14.34
CA LEU A 766 -20.56 -9.19 15.67
C LEU A 766 -21.86 -8.49 16.11
N VAL A 767 -22.48 -7.74 15.19
CA VAL A 767 -23.77 -7.08 15.39
C VAL A 767 -24.90 -8.09 15.64
N MET A 768 -24.97 -9.17 14.85
CA MET A 768 -25.98 -10.23 15.04
C MET A 768 -25.79 -10.99 16.37
N THR A 769 -24.55 -11.23 16.81
CA THR A 769 -24.28 -11.81 18.14
C THR A 769 -24.77 -10.88 19.26
N LYS A 770 -24.45 -9.57 19.20
CA LYS A 770 -24.91 -8.60 20.21
C LYS A 770 -26.45 -8.50 20.28
N GLU A 771 -27.14 -8.61 19.14
CA GLU A 771 -28.60 -8.70 19.12
C GLU A 771 -29.14 -9.99 19.73
N MET A 772 -28.51 -11.14 19.43
CA MET A 772 -28.90 -12.42 20.00
C MET A 772 -28.73 -12.41 21.53
N GLU A 773 -27.62 -11.89 22.04
CA GLU A 773 -27.38 -11.70 23.48
C GLU A 773 -28.43 -10.79 24.11
N ARG A 774 -28.71 -9.62 23.50
CA ARG A 774 -29.77 -8.70 23.98
C ARG A 774 -31.17 -9.31 23.93
N MET A 775 -31.42 -10.26 23.02
CA MET A 775 -32.70 -10.99 22.91
C MET A 775 -32.83 -12.13 23.94
N LEU A 776 -31.71 -12.68 24.41
CA LEU A 776 -31.67 -13.78 25.39
C LEU A 776 -31.63 -13.27 26.85
N HIS A 777 -31.25 -12.02 27.09
CA HIS A 777 -31.35 -11.37 28.41
C HIS A 777 -32.80 -11.03 28.78
N LEU A 778 -33.49 -11.97 29.42
CA LEU A 778 -34.89 -11.86 29.85
C LEU A 778 -35.08 -11.11 31.19
N ASP A 779 -34.01 -10.62 31.82
CA ASP A 779 -34.02 -10.06 33.18
C ASP A 779 -34.59 -8.63 33.29
N VAL A 780 -35.16 -8.09 32.21
CA VAL A 780 -35.83 -6.78 32.18
C VAL A 780 -37.34 -6.99 31.98
N PRO A 781 -38.22 -6.46 32.87
CA PRO A 781 -39.66 -6.64 32.73
C PRO A 781 -40.18 -5.99 31.43
N PRO A 782 -41.24 -6.53 30.79
CA PRO A 782 -41.75 -6.01 29.53
C PRO A 782 -42.13 -4.53 29.64
N GLN A 783 -41.56 -3.69 28.78
CA GLN A 783 -42.05 -2.32 28.64
C GLN A 783 -43.42 -2.35 27.96
N THR A 784 -44.45 -2.01 28.72
CA THR A 784 -45.81 -1.87 28.19
C THR A 784 -45.87 -0.65 27.27
N GLU A 785 -46.11 -0.85 25.98
CA GLU A 785 -46.35 0.26 25.05
C GLU A 785 -47.70 0.92 25.35
N LEU A 786 -47.67 1.95 26.20
CA LEU A 786 -48.80 2.83 26.45
C LEU A 786 -48.91 3.84 25.31
N ASP A 787 -49.89 3.66 24.43
CA ASP A 787 -50.26 4.66 23.41
C ASP A 787 -50.70 5.98 24.07
N GLN A 788 -50.61 7.09 23.32
CA GLN A 788 -50.57 8.48 23.83
C GLN A 788 -51.83 8.97 24.58
N ASN A 789 -52.85 8.13 24.76
CA ASN A 789 -54.05 8.40 25.55
C ASN A 789 -54.31 7.41 26.72
N GLY A 790 -53.35 6.52 27.02
CA GLY A 790 -53.31 5.77 28.28
C GLY A 790 -54.49 4.81 28.53
N ARG A 791 -54.70 3.84 27.63
CA ARG A 791 -55.58 2.69 27.84
C ARG A 791 -55.00 1.43 27.20
N ASP A 792 -55.16 0.30 27.87
CA ASP A 792 -54.69 -1.00 27.39
C ASP A 792 -55.54 -1.52 26.22
N ILE A 793 -54.92 -2.30 25.33
CA ILE A 793 -55.58 -2.95 24.19
C ILE A 793 -55.77 -4.44 24.51
N GLU A 794 -56.99 -4.84 24.84
CA GLU A 794 -57.36 -6.26 24.90
C GLU A 794 -57.44 -6.83 23.47
N ILE A 795 -56.51 -7.73 23.11
CA ILE A 795 -56.61 -8.52 21.87
C ILE A 795 -57.27 -9.86 22.19
N SER A 796 -58.54 -10.00 21.81
CA SER A 796 -59.31 -11.23 21.98
C SER A 796 -58.85 -12.34 21.01
N GLY A 797 -57.99 -13.24 21.48
CA GLY A 797 -57.64 -14.47 20.77
C GLY A 797 -58.68 -15.58 20.98
N SER A 798 -59.23 -16.14 19.90
CA SER A 798 -60.18 -17.25 19.97
C SER A 798 -59.50 -18.59 20.27
N SER A 799 -60.16 -19.40 21.10
CA SER A 799 -59.80 -20.79 21.40
C SER A 799 -59.54 -21.65 20.16
N ASP A 800 -58.51 -22.49 20.21
CA ASP A 800 -58.69 -23.91 19.88
C ASP A 800 -57.75 -24.80 20.74
N THR A 801 -58.17 -26.04 20.99
CA THR A 801 -57.66 -26.90 22.08
C THR A 801 -56.90 -28.13 21.58
N MET A 802 -55.94 -28.65 22.37
CA MET A 802 -55.72 -30.10 22.52
C MET A 802 -55.05 -30.47 23.86
N GLU A 803 -55.24 -31.73 24.28
CA GLU A 803 -54.97 -32.28 25.63
C GLU A 803 -53.48 -32.61 25.86
N VAL A 804 -52.86 -32.41 27.04
CA VAL A 804 -53.13 -32.87 28.43
C VAL A 804 -52.80 -34.34 28.70
N THR A 805 -51.73 -34.59 29.49
CA THR A 805 -51.60 -35.63 30.53
C THR A 805 -50.26 -35.43 31.26
N ALA A 806 -50.15 -34.66 32.36
CA ALA A 806 -50.69 -34.90 33.71
C ALA A 806 -50.00 -36.04 34.49
N ARG A 807 -49.18 -35.67 35.49
CA ARG A 807 -49.11 -36.39 36.78
C ARG A 807 -48.62 -35.51 37.95
N SER A 808 -49.55 -35.36 38.87
CA SER A 808 -49.52 -34.90 40.27
C SER A 808 -48.47 -35.65 41.13
N THR A 809 -48.16 -35.26 42.39
CA THR A 809 -48.87 -34.38 43.34
C THR A 809 -47.94 -33.81 44.45
N GLU A 810 -48.28 -32.64 45.01
CA GLU A 810 -48.31 -32.24 46.46
C GLU A 810 -47.15 -32.67 47.42
N THR A 811 -46.35 -31.73 47.97
CA THR A 811 -46.51 -30.99 49.27
C THR A 811 -46.56 -31.87 50.54
N ASN A 812 -45.92 -31.59 51.70
CA ASN A 812 -45.46 -30.33 52.34
C ASN A 812 -44.24 -30.56 53.31
N PRO A 813 -43.66 -29.54 54.01
CA PRO A 813 -42.26 -29.55 54.50
C PRO A 813 -42.04 -29.48 56.05
N ILE A 814 -40.82 -29.01 56.48
CA ILE A 814 -40.26 -28.74 57.84
C ILE A 814 -39.44 -29.96 58.40
N ASP A 815 -38.09 -29.98 58.54
CA ASP A 815 -37.05 -29.10 59.19
C ASP A 815 -36.95 -29.35 60.73
N PRO A 816 -35.81 -29.21 61.49
CA PRO A 816 -34.44 -28.73 61.18
C PRO A 816 -33.21 -29.53 61.74
N SER A 817 -31.99 -29.00 61.50
CA SER A 817 -30.87 -28.74 62.48
C SER A 817 -29.48 -29.42 62.37
N SER A 818 -28.44 -28.65 62.79
CA SER A 818 -27.01 -28.99 63.11
C SER A 818 -26.06 -29.40 61.95
N HIS A 819 -24.97 -28.64 61.66
CA HIS A 819 -23.60 -28.61 62.27
C HIS A 819 -22.80 -29.93 62.04
N ILE A 820 -21.51 -29.97 61.64
CA ILE A 820 -20.25 -29.28 62.03
C ILE A 820 -19.30 -29.26 60.79
N ASP A 821 -18.60 -28.17 60.39
CA ASP A 821 -17.23 -27.70 60.80
C ASP A 821 -16.07 -28.71 60.45
N ARG A 822 -14.79 -28.38 60.12
CA ARG A 822 -14.02 -27.11 59.97
C ARG A 822 -12.64 -27.35 59.27
N ALA A 823 -11.98 -26.28 58.78
CA ALA A 823 -10.52 -26.08 58.55
C ALA A 823 -9.84 -26.89 57.40
N ALA A 824 -8.69 -26.50 56.80
CA ALA A 824 -7.74 -25.35 56.95
C ALA A 824 -7.22 -24.96 55.52
N LEU A 825 -6.71 -23.76 55.14
CA LEU A 825 -5.67 -22.86 55.71
C LEU A 825 -4.28 -23.56 55.84
N GLN A 826 -3.11 -23.05 55.45
CA GLN A 826 -2.55 -21.74 54.98
C GLN A 826 -1.46 -22.03 53.89
N GLN A 827 -0.63 -21.16 53.27
CA GLN A 827 -0.19 -19.74 53.36
C GLN A 827 0.23 -19.30 51.89
N SER A 828 0.46 -18.06 51.41
CA SER A 828 0.93 -16.73 51.91
C SER A 828 2.48 -16.60 52.10
N THR A 829 3.21 -15.51 51.79
CA THR A 829 2.96 -14.17 51.16
C THR A 829 4.32 -13.46 50.85
N THR A 830 4.29 -12.19 50.39
CA THR A 830 5.32 -11.10 50.46
C THR A 830 6.35 -10.94 49.33
N ALA A 831 6.95 -9.75 49.07
CA ALA A 831 6.45 -8.36 48.92
C ALA A 831 7.62 -7.35 48.71
N ALA A 832 7.51 -6.46 47.72
CA ALA A 832 8.18 -5.14 47.54
C ALA A 832 7.55 -4.48 46.28
N ASP A 833 7.21 -3.18 46.13
CA ASP A 833 7.78 -1.90 46.59
C ASP A 833 9.05 -1.51 45.78
N MET A 834 9.13 -0.44 44.96
CA MET A 834 8.26 0.71 44.57
C MET A 834 8.27 0.87 43.01
N ASP A 835 7.96 1.96 42.26
CA ASP A 835 7.75 3.43 42.48
C ASP A 835 6.95 4.08 41.30
N GLU A 836 6.80 5.41 41.21
CA GLU A 836 5.98 6.15 40.20
C GLU A 836 6.70 6.57 38.89
N ASP A 837 5.98 6.55 37.74
CA ASP A 837 5.84 7.72 36.84
C ASP A 837 4.64 7.53 35.86
N ALA A 838 3.81 8.55 35.63
CA ALA A 838 2.47 8.38 35.03
C ALA A 838 2.05 9.45 34.00
N ALA A 839 2.27 9.15 32.71
CA ALA A 839 1.71 9.93 31.60
C ALA A 839 0.26 9.49 31.28
N MET A 840 -0.73 10.31 31.64
CA MET A 840 -2.15 9.97 31.42
C MET A 840 -2.60 10.13 29.95
N SER A 841 -2.80 9.01 29.26
CA SER A 841 -3.73 8.91 28.12
C SER A 841 -5.11 8.46 28.61
N LEU A 842 -6.17 9.21 28.31
CA LEU A 842 -7.53 8.99 28.85
C LEU A 842 -8.18 7.70 28.30
N SER A 843 -8.41 6.69 29.17
CA SER A 843 -8.96 5.38 28.78
C SER A 843 -10.37 5.10 29.36
N PHE A 844 -11.42 5.27 28.55
CA PHE A 844 -12.85 5.05 28.89
C PHE A 844 -13.67 4.71 27.62
N SER A 845 -14.76 3.92 27.63
CA SER A 845 -15.35 3.08 28.69
C SER A 845 -16.26 1.96 28.12
N GLU A 846 -16.25 0.80 28.78
CA GLU A 846 -17.35 -0.17 29.02
C GLU A 846 -18.34 -0.69 27.95
N ASP A 847 -18.35 -0.28 26.67
CA ASP A 847 -18.98 -1.08 25.60
C ASP A 847 -17.90 -1.62 24.65
N PRO A 848 -17.40 -2.85 24.83
CA PRO A 848 -16.27 -3.35 24.06
C PRO A 848 -16.59 -3.47 22.56
N ILE A 849 -17.86 -3.62 22.17
CA ILE A 849 -18.23 -3.78 20.76
C ILE A 849 -18.29 -2.43 20.04
N ILE A 850 -18.83 -1.40 20.70
CA ILE A 850 -18.80 -0.03 20.15
C ILE A 850 -17.37 0.53 20.23
N THR A 851 -16.66 0.28 21.32
CA THR A 851 -15.26 0.72 21.50
C THR A 851 -14.34 0.00 20.52
N GLN A 852 -14.49 -1.30 20.26
CA GLN A 852 -13.69 -1.99 19.24
C GLN A 852 -14.07 -1.56 17.82
N ALA A 853 -15.35 -1.38 17.49
CA ALA A 853 -15.75 -0.92 16.16
C ALA A 853 -15.33 0.53 15.87
N LEU A 854 -15.24 1.39 16.89
CA LEU A 854 -14.67 2.74 16.76
C LEU A 854 -13.14 2.71 16.81
N SER A 855 -12.51 1.89 17.65
CA SER A 855 -11.05 1.74 17.75
C SER A 855 -10.47 1.15 16.46
N GLU A 856 -11.03 0.07 15.92
CA GLU A 856 -10.61 -0.47 14.61
C GLU A 856 -10.80 0.56 13.49
N PHE A 857 -11.84 1.41 13.58
CA PHE A 857 -12.06 2.49 12.61
C PHE A 857 -11.09 3.67 12.80
N GLU A 858 -10.72 4.04 14.02
CA GLU A 858 -9.86 5.18 14.34
C GLU A 858 -8.37 4.83 14.28
N GLN A 859 -7.98 3.58 14.60
CA GLN A 859 -6.61 3.06 14.44
C GLN A 859 -6.20 2.89 12.97
N ILE A 860 -7.17 2.74 12.06
CA ILE A 860 -6.95 2.83 10.60
C ILE A 860 -6.70 4.29 10.15
N MET A 861 -7.08 5.28 10.96
CA MET A 861 -7.12 6.70 10.60
C MET A 861 -6.09 7.58 11.34
N MET A 862 -5.40 7.05 12.36
CA MET A 862 -4.57 7.85 13.29
C MET A 862 -3.22 7.20 13.58
N TYR A 863 -2.26 7.38 12.66
CA TYR A 863 -0.82 7.33 12.97
C TYR A 863 -0.29 8.78 13.02
N ASP A 864 0.15 9.21 14.21
CA ASP A 864 0.61 10.58 14.45
C ASP A 864 2.13 10.73 14.22
N ILE A 865 2.57 11.88 13.72
CA ILE A 865 3.98 12.21 13.43
C ILE A 865 4.26 13.62 13.96
N ASN A 866 5.20 13.74 14.90
CA ASN A 866 5.60 15.03 15.46
C ASN A 866 7.07 15.38 15.15
N GLY A 867 7.26 16.45 14.36
CA GLY A 867 8.35 17.41 14.55
C GLY A 867 9.54 17.39 13.57
N VAL A 868 9.49 18.25 12.54
CA VAL A 868 10.68 18.88 11.91
C VAL A 868 10.33 20.35 11.60
N GLY A 869 11.31 21.25 11.69
CA GLY A 869 11.17 22.70 11.45
C GLY A 869 11.50 23.18 10.03
N GLU A 870 11.48 24.50 9.84
CA GLU A 870 11.40 25.18 8.53
C GLU A 870 12.76 25.49 7.85
N GLY A 871 12.73 25.75 6.53
CA GLY A 871 13.85 26.25 5.71
C GLY A 871 13.39 26.78 4.34
N ASP A 872 14.03 27.84 3.85
CA ASP A 872 13.53 28.71 2.76
C ASP A 872 13.83 28.26 1.29
N PRO A 873 13.09 28.78 0.28
CA PRO A 873 13.13 28.29 -1.11
C PRO A 873 14.03 29.06 -2.10
N VAL A 874 14.20 28.51 -3.32
CA VAL A 874 14.92 29.08 -4.48
C VAL A 874 14.05 28.96 -5.77
N GLU A 875 14.27 29.79 -6.80
CA GLU A 875 13.35 30.01 -7.94
C GLU A 875 13.84 29.56 -9.35
N PHE A 876 12.95 29.75 -10.35
CA PHE A 876 13.03 29.55 -11.83
C PHE A 876 12.77 28.11 -12.31
N SER A 877 11.83 27.80 -13.22
CA SER A 877 11.39 28.34 -14.55
C SER A 877 12.35 27.97 -15.69
N GLU A 878 11.92 27.54 -16.91
CA GLU A 878 10.63 27.66 -17.60
C GLU A 878 10.41 26.51 -18.65
N TYR A 879 9.45 26.67 -19.59
CA TYR A 879 9.07 25.82 -20.75
C TYR A 879 8.07 24.67 -20.56
N LEU A 880 6.89 24.80 -21.17
CA LEU A 880 5.76 23.83 -21.17
C LEU A 880 4.88 23.99 -22.44
N THR A 881 4.74 22.96 -23.30
CA THR A 881 3.61 22.86 -24.27
C THR A 881 3.35 21.41 -24.75
N GLU A 882 2.56 20.64 -23.99
CA GLU A 882 1.50 19.68 -24.40
C GLU A 882 1.27 18.61 -23.32
N SER A 883 0.50 19.00 -22.30
CA SER A 883 0.30 18.23 -21.05
C SER A 883 -0.99 17.40 -21.04
N CYS A 884 -1.06 16.36 -20.20
CA CYS A 884 -2.22 15.46 -20.09
C CYS A 884 -3.57 16.18 -19.81
N PHE A 885 -3.58 17.14 -18.89
CA PHE A 885 -4.80 17.91 -18.54
C PHE A 885 -5.15 19.02 -19.57
N GLY A 886 -4.44 19.06 -20.70
CA GLY A 886 -4.62 20.04 -21.78
C GLY A 886 -5.72 19.69 -22.79
N ARG A 887 -6.04 18.40 -22.99
CA ARG A 887 -7.24 17.96 -23.73
C ARG A 887 -8.45 18.01 -22.76
N GLN A 888 -9.63 18.45 -23.24
CA GLN A 888 -10.80 18.62 -22.36
C GLN A 888 -11.48 17.29 -21.98
N ASP A 889 -11.15 16.22 -22.69
CA ASP A 889 -11.75 14.90 -22.57
C ASP A 889 -11.25 14.15 -21.32
N GLN A 890 -11.91 14.35 -20.18
CA GLN A 890 -11.76 13.54 -18.97
C GLN A 890 -12.30 12.10 -19.13
N GLY A 891 -12.35 11.58 -20.36
CA GLY A 891 -12.91 10.28 -20.71
C GLY A 891 -12.18 9.10 -20.04
N TRP A 892 -10.92 9.25 -19.65
CA TRP A 892 -10.14 8.20 -18.99
C TRP A 892 -10.74 7.69 -17.65
N ILE A 893 -11.60 8.47 -16.99
CA ILE A 893 -12.32 8.01 -15.77
C ILE A 893 -13.66 7.32 -16.13
N TRP A 894 -14.33 7.76 -17.20
CA TRP A 894 -15.76 7.52 -17.46
C TRP A 894 -16.04 6.70 -18.73
N ASN A 895 -15.05 6.53 -19.61
CA ASN A 895 -15.16 5.73 -20.82
C ASN A 895 -15.00 4.25 -20.48
N GLN A 896 -15.98 3.44 -20.88
CA GLN A 896 -15.68 2.07 -21.34
C GLN A 896 -14.65 2.19 -22.49
N GLY A 897 -13.60 1.37 -22.48
CA GLY A 897 -12.34 1.69 -23.19
C GLY A 897 -12.37 1.80 -24.73
N HIS A 898 -13.51 1.60 -25.39
CA HIS A 898 -13.70 1.63 -26.85
C HIS A 898 -13.17 2.88 -27.59
N SER A 899 -12.81 3.96 -26.87
CA SER A 899 -12.24 5.19 -27.44
C SER A 899 -10.75 5.09 -27.83
N PHE A 900 -10.02 4.04 -27.44
CA PHE A 900 -8.55 3.97 -27.52
C PHE A 900 -8.00 3.15 -28.70
N ALA A 901 -8.80 2.97 -29.76
CA ALA A 901 -8.46 2.12 -30.92
C ALA A 901 -8.12 2.91 -32.21
N SER A 902 -7.55 4.12 -32.08
CA SER A 902 -7.22 5.03 -33.20
C SER A 902 -5.88 5.73 -33.01
#